data_AF-A0A8T2P4D4-F1
#
_entry.id   AF-A0A8T2P4D4-F1
#
_cell.length_a   1.000
_cell.length_b   1.000
_cell.length_c   1.000
_cell.angle_alpha   90.00
_cell.angle_beta   90.00
_cell.angle_gamma   90.00
#
_symmetry.space_group_name_H-M   'P 1'
#
loop_
_entity.id
_entity.type
_entity.pdbx_description
1 polymer ?
#
loop_
_entity_poly.entity_id
_entity_poly.type
_entity_poly.pdbx_seq_one_letter_code
_entity_poly.pdbx_strand_id
1 'polypeptide(L)'
;MIPYTVNIKLAARTLTGTLNLQNKTAVDWGWQGLIAQGCHSSILIIDPKTAQTIQVLERHKANVVKVKWSRENYHHSLSAPYSLRLASADAVGKIIVWDVVSGTAHCEIQEHAKPIQDMEWLWTQDASRDLLLAVHPPNYIVLWNGDTGTKLWKKSYAENILSFSFDPFDPCNLALLTSEGIVFITDFSHSKPPGSGGKKVYIASPHASPAHNKPAAPTGAKKALNKVKVLITNEKPSAEAVTLNDCLQLSYLPSKRNHMLLLYPREILILDLELSQTVGVVAIERSGVPFIQVVPCAQRDALYCLHENGYPEQSAQELVYDLRSQCDAIRVTKTVRPYRVVICPVNENSAALVVSDGRLWVVPSLFPGIILWHSIGPKPEEDCRSFSQHHDCEPACLPGHQEVQLKFLLTGLLSGLPLPPFALRMCPPLTTKNINHYQPLLAVGTSNGSVLVYNLTGGLLHKELSVHSCEVRGIEWISLTSFLSFATSAPNNMGLVRNELQHVDLPTGRCFAFRGERGNDEPAIEMIKVSHLKQYLVVVFRDKPLELWDVRTGTLLREMAKNFPTVTALEWSPSHNLKSLKKKQLAAREAMARQTDAESKAELSQGISAREHFVFTDTDGQVYHITVEGNTVKDGARIPPDGSMGSIACIAWKGDTLVLGDVDGNLNFWDLKARLSRGIPTHRGWVKKLRFAPGKGNQKLLVMYTDGAEVWDTKEVQMVSSIRVGRNVTHRILDIDWCTSDKVVLASEDGCIRVLEMAMKSASYRMDEQDLTG
;
A
#
# COMPACT_ATOMS: atom_id res chain seq x y z
N MET A 1 21.87 27.99 25.89
CA MET A 1 21.05 27.81 24.67
C MET A 1 20.95 26.30 24.46
N ILE A 2 19.87 25.69 24.94
CA ILE A 2 19.66 24.24 24.81
C ILE A 2 19.44 23.97 23.32
N PRO A 3 20.19 23.06 22.67
CA PRO A 3 19.94 22.74 21.28
C PRO A 3 18.59 22.03 21.20
N TYR A 4 17.57 22.72 20.68
CA TYR A 4 16.36 22.05 20.22
C TYR A 4 16.74 21.16 19.04
N THR A 5 17.10 19.91 19.32
CA THR A 5 17.10 18.84 18.32
C THR A 5 15.65 18.50 18.05
N VAL A 6 15.03 19.14 17.05
CA VAL A 6 13.84 18.58 16.43
C VAL A 6 14.33 17.36 15.63
N ASN A 7 14.48 16.23 16.33
CA ASN A 7 14.77 14.95 15.72
C ASN A 7 13.50 14.49 15.01
N ILE A 8 13.31 14.89 13.76
CA ILE A 8 12.33 14.25 12.89
C ILE A 8 12.91 12.87 12.57
N LYS A 9 12.62 11.89 13.45
CA LYS A 9 13.00 10.49 13.24
C LYS A 9 12.09 9.93 12.15
N LEU A 10 12.70 9.56 11.02
CA LEU A 10 11.90 9.16 9.88
C LEU A 10 11.47 7.68 9.86
N ALA A 11 12.16 6.70 10.44
CA ALA A 11 11.86 5.26 10.26
C ALA A 11 11.76 4.75 8.79
N ALA A 12 12.33 3.57 8.54
CA ALA A 12 12.11 2.86 7.27
C ALA A 12 10.61 2.52 7.15
N ARG A 13 10.04 2.49 5.95
CA ARG A 13 8.63 2.10 5.74
C ARG A 13 8.34 1.82 4.28
N THR A 14 7.19 1.18 4.03
CA THR A 14 6.67 1.00 2.67
C THR A 14 5.30 1.63 2.56
N LEU A 15 5.14 2.53 1.60
CA LEU A 15 3.85 2.98 1.10
C LEU A 15 3.44 1.99 0.01
N THR A 16 2.33 1.30 0.20
CA THR A 16 1.91 0.22 -0.69
C THR A 16 0.92 0.68 -1.75
N GLY A 17 0.93 0.01 -2.90
CA GLY A 17 0.02 0.24 -3.99
C GLY A 17 -1.05 -0.84 -4.15
N THR A 18 -1.48 -1.00 -5.39
CA THR A 18 -2.44 -2.03 -5.82
C THR A 18 -1.97 -3.44 -5.41
N LEU A 19 -2.89 -4.27 -4.96
CA LEU A 19 -2.57 -5.63 -4.50
C LEU A 19 -2.49 -6.61 -5.66
N ASN A 20 -1.66 -7.64 -5.49
CA ASN A 20 -1.68 -8.77 -6.41
C ASN A 20 -2.94 -9.61 -6.18
N LEU A 21 -3.49 -10.19 -7.25
CA LEU A 21 -4.64 -11.11 -7.16
C LEU A 21 -4.40 -12.28 -6.21
N GLN A 22 -3.15 -12.77 -6.11
CA GLN A 22 -2.77 -13.84 -5.20
C GLN A 22 -2.85 -13.44 -3.71
N ASN A 23 -2.87 -12.14 -3.39
CA ASN A 23 -3.03 -11.64 -2.03
C ASN A 23 -4.50 -11.62 -1.57
N LYS A 24 -5.48 -12.01 -2.41
CA LYS A 24 -6.92 -11.91 -2.12
C LYS A 24 -7.30 -12.45 -0.73
N THR A 25 -6.69 -13.54 -0.29
CA THR A 25 -6.98 -14.18 1.00
C THR A 25 -6.00 -13.83 2.12
N ALA A 26 -4.95 -13.04 1.83
CA ALA A 26 -3.84 -12.74 2.73
C ALA A 26 -4.17 -11.58 3.68
N VAL A 27 -5.24 -11.69 4.47
CA VAL A 27 -5.57 -10.72 5.50
C VAL A 27 -6.16 -11.40 6.73
N ASP A 28 -5.80 -10.88 7.90
CA ASP A 28 -6.30 -11.36 9.19
C ASP A 28 -6.30 -10.22 10.23
N TRP A 29 -7.34 -10.17 11.07
CA TRP A 29 -7.42 -9.22 12.19
C TRP A 29 -7.15 -9.97 13.50
N GLY A 30 -6.06 -9.63 14.15
CA GLY A 30 -5.62 -10.29 15.38
C GLY A 30 -6.35 -9.80 16.63
N TRP A 31 -6.27 -10.60 17.69
CA TRP A 31 -6.87 -10.31 19.01
C TRP A 31 -6.27 -9.08 19.69
N GLN A 32 -5.01 -8.78 19.39
CA GLN A 32 -4.31 -7.55 19.80
C GLN A 32 -4.89 -6.28 19.16
N GLY A 33 -5.85 -6.39 18.23
CA GLY A 33 -6.48 -5.26 17.57
C GLY A 33 -5.76 -4.75 16.32
N LEU A 34 -4.71 -5.44 15.85
CA LEU A 34 -3.98 -5.08 14.63
C LEU A 34 -4.43 -5.91 13.42
N ILE A 35 -4.37 -5.32 12.24
CA ILE A 35 -4.66 -5.99 10.97
C ILE A 35 -3.35 -6.33 10.28
N ALA A 36 -3.21 -7.57 9.83
CA ALA A 36 -2.10 -7.97 8.95
C ALA A 36 -2.63 -8.18 7.54
N GLN A 37 -1.99 -7.56 6.55
CA GLN A 37 -2.38 -7.61 5.14
C GLN A 37 -1.17 -7.92 4.25
N GLY A 38 -1.29 -8.91 3.38
CA GLY A 38 -0.31 -9.18 2.33
C GLY A 38 -0.43 -8.18 1.17
N CYS A 39 0.70 -7.62 0.76
CA CYS A 39 0.84 -6.77 -0.43
C CYS A 39 2.06 -7.26 -1.21
N HIS A 40 1.83 -7.89 -2.37
CA HIS A 40 2.85 -8.62 -3.12
C HIS A 40 3.59 -9.61 -2.20
N SER A 41 4.92 -9.47 -2.06
CA SER A 41 5.77 -10.29 -1.19
C SER A 41 5.98 -9.71 0.22
N SER A 42 5.39 -8.55 0.51
CA SER A 42 5.51 -7.86 1.80
C SER A 42 4.22 -8.02 2.60
N ILE A 43 4.30 -7.88 3.92
CA ILE A 43 3.14 -7.92 4.82
C ILE A 43 3.09 -6.62 5.59
N LEU A 44 1.93 -5.97 5.59
CA LEU A 44 1.65 -4.73 6.30
C LEU A 44 0.95 -5.05 7.62
N ILE A 45 1.41 -4.42 8.69
CA ILE A 45 0.75 -4.42 9.98
C ILE A 45 0.14 -3.04 10.18
N ILE A 46 -1.18 -2.99 10.26
CA ILE A 46 -1.97 -1.77 10.22
C ILE A 46 -2.72 -1.64 11.54
N ASP A 47 -2.68 -0.44 12.12
CA ASP A 47 -3.58 -0.09 13.22
C ASP A 47 -4.91 0.41 12.64
N PRO A 48 -6.02 -0.29 12.87
CA PRO A 48 -7.33 0.13 12.39
C PRO A 48 -7.82 1.44 13.03
N LYS A 49 -7.32 1.82 14.21
CA LYS A 49 -7.76 3.06 14.89
C LYS A 49 -7.17 4.30 14.25
N THR A 50 -5.88 4.27 13.90
CA THR A 50 -5.17 5.39 13.27
C THR A 50 -5.14 5.29 11.74
N ALA A 51 -5.52 4.15 11.17
CA ALA A 51 -5.40 3.83 9.75
C ALA A 51 -3.96 4.00 9.23
N GLN A 52 -2.96 3.73 10.08
CA GLN A 52 -1.54 3.82 9.74
C GLN A 52 -0.89 2.43 9.70
N THR A 53 0.08 2.28 8.80
CA THR A 53 0.98 1.13 8.80
C THR A 53 2.01 1.30 9.91
N ILE A 54 1.99 0.40 10.90
CA ILE A 54 2.95 0.36 12.02
C ILE A 54 4.19 -0.45 11.66
N GLN A 55 4.04 -1.45 10.79
CA GLN A 55 5.19 -2.25 10.41
C GLN A 55 5.03 -2.88 9.04
N VAL A 56 6.15 -3.13 8.38
CA VAL A 56 6.24 -3.89 7.15
C VAL A 56 7.19 -5.07 7.36
N LEU A 57 6.75 -6.28 7.06
CA LEU A 57 7.55 -7.49 7.11
C LEU A 57 7.97 -7.88 5.69
N GLU A 58 9.27 -7.84 5.41
CA GLU A 58 9.81 -8.14 4.08
C GLU A 58 10.84 -9.28 4.15
N ARG A 59 10.45 -10.45 3.64
CA ARG A 59 11.37 -11.61 3.52
C ARG A 59 10.90 -12.68 2.54
N HIS A 60 9.60 -12.72 2.21
CA HIS A 60 9.13 -13.56 1.12
C HIS A 60 9.68 -13.09 -0.22
N LYS A 61 9.94 -14.05 -1.11
CA LYS A 61 10.39 -13.78 -2.49
C LYS A 61 9.25 -13.91 -3.51
N ALA A 62 8.15 -14.55 -3.11
CA ALA A 62 6.94 -14.70 -3.89
C ALA A 62 5.77 -13.99 -3.20
N ASN A 63 4.65 -13.86 -3.91
CA ASN A 63 3.47 -13.19 -3.37
C ASN A 63 2.92 -13.96 -2.16
N VAL A 64 2.53 -13.23 -1.12
CA VAL A 64 1.92 -13.77 0.09
C VAL A 64 0.46 -14.16 -0.19
N VAL A 65 0.10 -15.41 0.08
CA VAL A 65 -1.23 -15.96 -0.23
C VAL A 65 -2.13 -16.01 1.01
N LYS A 66 -1.54 -16.29 2.18
CA LYS A 66 -2.26 -16.38 3.47
C LYS A 66 -1.45 -15.74 4.58
N VAL A 67 -2.16 -15.15 5.53
CA VAL A 67 -1.62 -14.52 6.73
C VAL A 67 -2.56 -14.87 7.88
N LYS A 68 -2.01 -15.26 9.05
CA LYS A 68 -2.78 -15.58 10.25
C LYS A 68 -2.06 -15.17 11.53
N TRP A 69 -2.77 -14.46 12.39
CA TRP A 69 -2.31 -14.10 13.73
C TRP A 69 -2.37 -15.29 14.68
N SER A 70 -1.34 -15.47 15.49
CA SER A 70 -1.46 -16.32 16.67
C SER A 70 -2.46 -15.69 17.63
N ARG A 71 -3.23 -16.51 18.34
CA ARG A 71 -4.06 -15.99 19.45
C ARG A 71 -3.18 -15.54 20.61
N GLU A 72 -3.71 -14.70 21.48
CA GLU A 72 -2.97 -14.23 22.67
C GLU A 72 -2.65 -15.42 23.58
N ASN A 73 -1.36 -15.65 23.79
CA ASN A 73 -0.88 -16.58 24.80
C ASN A 73 -0.71 -15.83 26.12
N TYR A 74 -1.72 -15.89 26.99
CA TYR A 74 -1.67 -15.26 28.33
C TYR A 74 -0.55 -15.84 29.22
N HIS A 75 -0.06 -17.05 28.92
CA HIS A 75 1.00 -17.71 29.66
C HIS A 75 2.40 -17.43 29.08
N HIS A 76 3.14 -16.50 29.70
CA HIS A 76 4.52 -16.20 29.39
C HIS A 76 5.44 -16.48 30.59
N SER A 77 6.69 -16.84 30.34
CA SER A 77 7.72 -17.08 31.37
C SER A 77 8.96 -16.27 31.05
N LEU A 78 9.87 -16.08 32.01
CA LEU A 78 11.17 -15.43 31.75
C LEU A 78 11.99 -16.13 30.65
N SER A 79 11.81 -17.44 30.50
CA SER A 79 12.43 -18.25 29.44
C SER A 79 11.76 -18.13 28.07
N ALA A 80 10.53 -17.63 28.00
CA ALA A 80 9.74 -17.48 26.77
C ALA A 80 8.78 -16.29 26.94
N PRO A 81 9.27 -15.06 26.70
CA PRO A 81 8.48 -13.84 26.85
C PRO A 81 7.33 -13.80 25.85
N TYR A 82 6.30 -13.01 26.15
CA TYR A 82 5.23 -12.76 25.21
C TYR A 82 5.79 -12.07 23.95
N SER A 83 5.58 -12.71 22.80
CA SER A 83 5.95 -12.17 21.49
C SER A 83 4.73 -12.13 20.60
N LEU A 84 4.55 -11.04 19.86
CA LEU A 84 3.44 -10.92 18.93
C LEU A 84 3.74 -11.74 17.67
N ARG A 85 3.12 -12.93 17.54
CA ARG A 85 3.43 -13.85 16.43
C ARG A 85 2.43 -13.80 15.28
N LEU A 86 2.97 -13.90 14.08
CA LEU A 86 2.22 -13.97 12.83
C LEU A 86 2.77 -15.09 11.96
N ALA A 87 1.93 -15.89 11.34
CA ALA A 87 2.33 -16.80 10.27
C ALA A 87 1.90 -16.22 8.92
N SER A 88 2.78 -16.32 7.92
CA SER A 88 2.47 -15.99 6.54
C SER A 88 2.94 -17.08 5.60
N ALA A 89 2.22 -17.29 4.51
CA ALA A 89 2.55 -18.27 3.49
C ALA A 89 2.62 -17.60 2.11
N ASP A 90 3.58 -17.99 1.28
CA ASP A 90 3.70 -17.50 -0.09
C ASP A 90 3.27 -18.48 -1.18
N ALA A 91 3.25 -17.99 -2.42
CA ALA A 91 2.84 -18.75 -3.59
C ALA A 91 3.80 -19.91 -3.94
N VAL A 92 4.99 -19.94 -3.34
CA VAL A 92 5.99 -21.01 -3.51
C VAL A 92 5.95 -21.99 -2.33
N GLY A 93 4.98 -21.85 -1.40
CA GLY A 93 4.79 -22.80 -0.31
C GLY A 93 5.74 -22.61 0.87
N LYS A 94 6.45 -21.49 0.92
CA LYS A 94 7.25 -21.11 2.10
C LYS A 94 6.33 -20.44 3.11
N ILE A 95 6.38 -20.95 4.34
CA ILE A 95 5.71 -20.38 5.51
C ILE A 95 6.77 -19.68 6.36
N ILE A 96 6.48 -18.48 6.82
CA ILE A 96 7.35 -17.73 7.72
C ILE A 96 6.55 -17.41 8.98
N VAL A 97 7.10 -17.76 10.13
CA VAL A 97 6.59 -17.29 11.43
C VAL A 97 7.41 -16.08 11.84
N TRP A 98 6.74 -15.01 12.20
CA TRP A 98 7.33 -13.71 12.51
C TRP A 98 7.24 -13.41 13.99
N ASP A 99 8.24 -12.71 14.49
CA ASP A 99 8.06 -11.82 15.63
C ASP A 99 7.77 -10.42 15.07
N VAL A 100 6.51 -10.00 15.23
CA VAL A 100 6.02 -8.77 14.66
C VAL A 100 6.54 -7.54 15.41
N VAL A 101 6.96 -7.62 16.67
CA VAL A 101 7.49 -6.41 17.34
C VAL A 101 8.90 -6.08 16.80
N SER A 102 9.72 -7.11 16.59
CA SER A 102 11.09 -6.94 16.09
C SER A 102 11.18 -6.86 14.55
N GLY A 103 10.16 -7.30 13.83
CA GLY A 103 10.16 -7.37 12.36
C GLY A 103 11.09 -8.44 11.81
N THR A 104 11.44 -9.43 12.62
CA THR A 104 12.31 -10.53 12.23
C THR A 104 11.50 -11.80 11.99
N ALA A 105 11.96 -12.63 11.05
CA ALA A 105 11.40 -13.97 10.93
C ALA A 105 12.01 -14.84 12.02
N HIS A 106 11.12 -15.41 12.83
CA HIS A 106 11.43 -16.35 13.90
C HIS A 106 11.81 -17.71 13.33
N CYS A 107 10.98 -18.25 12.43
CA CYS A 107 11.29 -19.48 11.72
C CYS A 107 10.81 -19.43 10.26
N GLU A 108 11.48 -20.19 9.41
CA GLU A 108 11.10 -20.38 8.01
C GLU A 108 10.89 -21.87 7.74
N ILE A 109 9.75 -22.20 7.17
CA ILE A 109 9.31 -23.57 6.94
C ILE A 109 9.01 -23.72 5.46
N GLN A 110 9.54 -24.75 4.82
CA GLN A 110 9.20 -25.07 3.45
C GLN A 110 9.31 -26.57 3.22
N GLU A 111 8.19 -27.20 2.85
CA GLU A 111 8.16 -28.63 2.49
C GLU A 111 8.11 -28.80 0.96
N HIS A 112 7.32 -27.98 0.26
CA HIS A 112 7.09 -28.10 -1.18
C HIS A 112 6.96 -26.74 -1.87
N ALA A 113 7.16 -26.73 -3.19
CA ALA A 113 7.12 -25.55 -4.05
C ALA A 113 5.72 -25.26 -4.63
N LYS A 114 4.68 -25.23 -3.79
CA LYS A 114 3.28 -24.96 -4.21
C LYS A 114 2.56 -24.07 -3.18
N PRO A 115 1.60 -23.21 -3.60
CA PRO A 115 0.93 -22.27 -2.71
C PRO A 115 0.17 -22.99 -1.60
N ILE A 116 0.31 -22.53 -0.36
CA ILE A 116 -0.46 -23.05 0.78
C ILE A 116 -1.94 -22.70 0.58
N GLN A 117 -2.84 -23.69 0.71
CA GLN A 117 -4.28 -23.49 0.49
C GLN A 117 -4.92 -22.82 1.70
N ASP A 118 -4.62 -23.33 2.89
CA ASP A 118 -5.13 -22.74 4.13
C ASP A 118 -4.22 -23.03 5.32
N MET A 119 -4.37 -22.22 6.37
CA MET A 119 -3.49 -22.22 7.53
C MET A 119 -4.23 -21.66 8.75
N GLU A 120 -4.04 -22.26 9.92
CA GLU A 120 -4.63 -21.80 11.17
C GLU A 120 -3.78 -22.21 12.39
N TRP A 121 -3.74 -21.33 13.38
CA TRP A 121 -3.09 -21.60 14.67
C TRP A 121 -4.03 -22.37 15.59
N LEU A 122 -3.52 -23.39 16.28
CA LEU A 122 -4.31 -24.11 17.28
C LEU A 122 -4.50 -23.24 18.53
N TRP A 123 -5.71 -23.29 19.09
CA TRP A 123 -6.08 -22.52 20.26
C TRP A 123 -5.85 -23.27 21.59
N THR A 124 -5.80 -24.60 21.59
CA THR A 124 -5.47 -25.41 22.78
C THR A 124 -3.97 -25.62 22.90
N GLN A 125 -3.31 -24.88 23.80
CA GLN A 125 -1.85 -24.77 23.88
C GLN A 125 -1.24 -25.26 25.22
N ASP A 126 -1.76 -26.34 25.79
CA ASP A 126 -1.24 -26.88 27.06
C ASP A 126 0.15 -27.55 26.92
N ALA A 127 0.50 -28.06 25.72
CA ALA A 127 1.70 -28.89 25.50
C ALA A 127 2.84 -28.20 24.73
N SER A 128 2.54 -27.28 23.81
CA SER A 128 3.53 -26.48 23.08
C SER A 128 2.88 -25.18 22.63
N ARG A 129 3.57 -24.07 22.87
CA ARG A 129 3.16 -22.74 22.43
C ARG A 129 3.37 -22.68 20.91
N ASP A 130 2.40 -22.12 20.19
CA ASP A 130 2.52 -21.82 18.76
C ASP A 130 2.48 -23.05 17.82
N LEU A 131 1.43 -23.88 17.94
CA LEU A 131 1.15 -24.94 16.96
C LEU A 131 0.42 -24.40 15.73
N LEU A 132 0.92 -24.74 14.55
CA LEU A 132 0.38 -24.25 13.27
C LEU A 132 0.00 -25.41 12.36
N LEU A 133 -1.28 -25.50 12.00
CA LEU A 133 -1.76 -26.46 11.00
C LEU A 133 -1.79 -25.78 9.62
N ALA A 134 -1.16 -26.41 8.64
CA ALA A 134 -1.15 -25.94 7.26
C ALA A 134 -1.66 -27.01 6.29
N VAL A 135 -2.51 -26.60 5.34
CA VAL A 135 -2.97 -27.43 4.22
C VAL A 135 -2.07 -27.17 3.02
N HIS A 136 -1.34 -28.20 2.65
CA HIS A 136 -0.44 -28.15 1.51
C HIS A 136 -1.05 -28.90 0.30
N PRO A 137 -0.96 -28.35 -0.91
CA PRO A 137 -1.40 -29.04 -2.11
C PRO A 137 -0.54 -30.29 -2.38
N PRO A 138 -1.12 -31.37 -2.91
CA PRO A 138 -2.52 -31.49 -3.33
C PRO A 138 -3.50 -31.84 -2.21
N ASN A 139 -3.11 -32.68 -1.24
CA ASN A 139 -4.06 -33.40 -0.39
C ASN A 139 -3.52 -33.76 1.01
N TYR A 140 -2.58 -33.00 1.57
CA TYR A 140 -2.04 -33.31 2.89
C TYR A 140 -2.08 -32.12 3.84
N ILE A 141 -2.26 -32.44 5.11
CA ILE A 141 -2.16 -31.49 6.21
C ILE A 141 -0.88 -31.78 6.98
N VAL A 142 -0.22 -30.73 7.45
CA VAL A 142 1.00 -30.83 8.24
C VAL A 142 0.84 -29.97 9.49
N LEU A 143 1.13 -30.57 10.65
CA LEU A 143 1.20 -29.85 11.90
C LEU A 143 2.66 -29.46 12.17
N TRP A 144 2.87 -28.17 12.32
CA TRP A 144 4.18 -27.57 12.56
C TRP A 144 4.25 -27.03 13.99
N ASN A 145 5.43 -27.14 14.59
CA ASN A 145 5.79 -26.33 15.74
C ASN A 145 6.30 -24.97 15.21
N GLY A 146 5.53 -23.91 15.42
CA GLY A 146 5.83 -22.56 14.94
C GLY A 146 7.01 -21.88 15.66
N ASP A 147 7.41 -22.38 16.83
CA ASP A 147 8.57 -21.87 17.56
C ASP A 147 9.89 -22.42 16.98
N THR A 148 9.95 -23.72 16.69
CA THR A 148 11.17 -24.38 16.20
C THR A 148 11.20 -24.61 14.69
N GLY A 149 10.06 -24.49 14.01
CA GLY A 149 9.89 -24.87 12.61
C GLY A 149 9.87 -26.37 12.36
N THR A 150 9.83 -27.21 13.39
CA THR A 150 9.85 -28.67 13.22
C THR A 150 8.48 -29.23 12.82
N LYS A 151 8.48 -30.18 11.90
CA LYS A 151 7.30 -30.97 11.54
C LYS A 151 6.98 -31.97 12.66
N LEU A 152 5.80 -31.87 13.26
CA LEU A 152 5.34 -32.83 14.28
C LEU A 152 4.81 -34.10 13.61
N TRP A 153 3.89 -33.92 12.66
CA TRP A 153 3.37 -35.02 11.86
C TRP A 153 2.75 -34.52 10.54
N LYS A 154 2.55 -35.45 9.61
CA LYS A 154 1.93 -35.23 8.30
C LYS A 154 0.88 -36.31 8.06
N LYS A 155 -0.27 -35.92 7.51
CA LYS A 155 -1.33 -36.85 7.10
C LYS A 155 -1.77 -36.54 5.68
N SER A 156 -1.75 -37.55 4.81
CA SER A 156 -2.24 -37.47 3.44
C SER A 156 -3.66 -38.02 3.35
N TYR A 157 -4.48 -37.38 2.51
CA TYR A 157 -5.85 -37.77 2.18
C TYR A 157 -5.93 -38.17 0.70
N ALA A 158 -6.99 -38.88 0.31
CA ALA A 158 -7.14 -39.33 -1.08
C ALA A 158 -7.43 -38.17 -2.05
N GLU A 159 -8.07 -37.10 -1.58
CA GLU A 159 -8.64 -36.04 -2.41
C GLU A 159 -8.04 -34.68 -2.09
N ASN A 160 -8.13 -33.76 -3.06
CA ASN A 160 -7.56 -32.43 -2.90
C ASN A 160 -8.30 -31.65 -1.81
N ILE A 161 -7.56 -31.07 -0.88
CA ILE A 161 -8.11 -30.29 0.22
C ILE A 161 -8.10 -28.82 -0.20
N LEU A 162 -9.26 -28.18 -0.14
CA LEU A 162 -9.46 -26.78 -0.53
C LEU A 162 -9.38 -25.83 0.68
N SER A 163 -9.98 -26.23 1.80
CA SER A 163 -10.07 -25.42 3.02
C SER A 163 -10.36 -26.32 4.23
N PHE A 164 -10.19 -25.81 5.44
CA PHE A 164 -10.60 -26.50 6.66
C PHE A 164 -11.18 -25.54 7.69
N SER A 165 -11.88 -26.08 8.68
CA SER A 165 -12.36 -25.34 9.84
C SER A 165 -12.30 -26.21 11.08
N PHE A 166 -11.76 -25.68 12.16
CA PHE A 166 -11.89 -26.29 13.49
C PHE A 166 -13.28 -26.06 14.07
N ASP A 167 -13.73 -27.00 14.90
CA ASP A 167 -14.88 -26.79 15.77
C ASP A 167 -14.48 -25.84 16.93
N PRO A 168 -15.18 -24.71 17.11
CA PRO A 168 -14.91 -23.74 18.19
C PRO A 168 -15.12 -24.31 19.59
N PHE A 169 -15.88 -25.39 19.75
CA PHE A 169 -16.26 -25.96 21.04
C PHE A 169 -15.48 -27.22 21.42
N ASP A 170 -14.93 -27.94 20.43
CA ASP A 170 -14.13 -29.15 20.64
C ASP A 170 -12.92 -29.18 19.69
N PRO A 171 -11.69 -29.03 20.21
CA PRO A 171 -10.47 -29.00 19.38
C PRO A 171 -10.16 -30.34 18.69
N CYS A 172 -10.79 -31.44 19.11
CA CYS A 172 -10.60 -32.75 18.48
C CYS A 172 -11.35 -32.87 17.14
N ASN A 173 -12.30 -31.96 16.89
CA ASN A 173 -13.16 -31.97 15.72
C ASN A 173 -12.65 -30.97 14.67
N LEU A 174 -12.49 -31.46 13.45
CA LEU A 174 -12.00 -30.73 12.29
C LEU A 174 -12.80 -31.13 11.05
N ALA A 175 -13.26 -30.16 10.29
CA ALA A 175 -13.90 -30.40 8.99
C ALA A 175 -12.97 -29.97 7.86
N LEU A 176 -12.76 -30.87 6.90
CA LEU A 176 -12.01 -30.60 5.67
C LEU A 176 -12.97 -30.49 4.49
N LEU A 177 -12.84 -29.40 3.72
CA LEU A 177 -13.50 -29.27 2.42
C LEU A 177 -12.59 -29.88 1.35
N THR A 178 -13.07 -30.92 0.68
CA THR A 178 -12.36 -31.57 -0.43
C THR A 178 -13.07 -31.31 -1.76
N SER A 179 -12.42 -31.60 -2.89
CA SER A 179 -13.03 -31.44 -4.22
C SER A 179 -14.29 -32.29 -4.45
N GLU A 180 -14.50 -33.37 -3.69
CA GLU A 180 -15.64 -34.27 -3.88
C GLU A 180 -16.64 -34.26 -2.71
N GLY A 181 -16.26 -33.75 -1.53
CA GLY A 181 -17.02 -33.95 -0.29
C GLY A 181 -16.48 -33.17 0.91
N ILE A 182 -17.17 -33.28 2.04
CA ILE A 182 -16.68 -32.81 3.34
C ILE A 182 -16.19 -34.02 4.12
N VAL A 183 -15.00 -33.93 4.71
CA VAL A 183 -14.43 -34.98 5.56
C VAL A 183 -14.38 -34.48 7.00
N PHE A 184 -15.12 -35.15 7.89
CA PHE A 184 -15.12 -34.86 9.32
C PHE A 184 -14.09 -35.74 10.04
N ILE A 185 -13.21 -35.12 10.79
CA ILE A 185 -12.19 -35.75 11.63
C ILE A 185 -12.56 -35.45 13.07
N THR A 186 -12.67 -36.48 13.91
CA THR A 186 -13.04 -36.35 15.33
C THR A 186 -11.94 -36.81 16.28
N ASP A 187 -10.81 -37.28 15.73
CA ASP A 187 -9.65 -37.79 16.47
C ASP A 187 -8.41 -36.91 16.28
N PHE A 188 -8.60 -35.61 16.06
CA PHE A 188 -7.48 -34.68 15.90
C PHE A 188 -6.69 -34.54 17.21
N SER A 189 -5.36 -34.71 17.13
CA SER A 189 -4.45 -34.56 18.26
C SER A 189 -3.15 -33.88 17.82
N HIS A 190 -2.54 -33.12 18.72
CA HIS A 190 -1.21 -32.56 18.48
C HIS A 190 -0.10 -33.63 18.53
N SER A 191 -0.30 -34.71 19.28
CA SER A 191 0.73 -35.73 19.55
C SER A 191 0.87 -36.77 18.44
N LYS A 192 -0.24 -37.09 17.75
CA LYS A 192 -0.30 -38.14 16.73
C LYS A 192 -1.19 -37.67 15.58
N PRO A 193 -0.87 -38.05 14.33
CA PRO A 193 -1.75 -37.78 13.21
C PRO A 193 -3.10 -38.51 13.41
N PRO A 194 -4.20 -37.98 12.85
CA PRO A 194 -5.50 -38.67 12.85
C PRO A 194 -5.35 -40.11 12.37
N GLY A 195 -5.88 -41.06 13.15
CA GLY A 195 -5.78 -42.49 12.85
C GLY A 195 -6.71 -42.87 11.70
N SER A 196 -7.92 -42.33 11.70
CA SER A 196 -8.90 -42.55 10.63
C SER A 196 -8.66 -41.66 9.40
N GLY A 197 -9.31 -41.97 8.27
CA GLY A 197 -9.40 -41.09 7.12
C GLY A 197 -10.47 -39.99 7.25
N GLY A 198 -11.14 -39.93 8.41
CA GLY A 198 -12.34 -39.12 8.63
C GLY A 198 -13.62 -39.73 8.05
N LYS A 199 -14.77 -39.30 8.56
CA LYS A 199 -16.08 -39.63 8.01
C LYS A 199 -16.37 -38.71 6.83
N LYS A 200 -16.42 -39.28 5.63
CA LYS A 200 -16.76 -38.53 4.43
C LYS A 200 -18.27 -38.38 4.27
N VAL A 201 -18.68 -37.17 3.94
CA VAL A 201 -20.07 -36.77 3.74
C VAL A 201 -20.19 -36.01 2.42
N TYR A 202 -21.29 -36.27 1.72
CA TYR A 202 -21.68 -35.56 0.51
C TYR A 202 -22.90 -34.68 0.77
N ILE A 203 -23.00 -33.61 -0.01
CA ILE A 203 -24.13 -32.69 -0.01
C ILE A 203 -24.88 -32.90 -1.30
N ALA A 204 -26.05 -33.53 -1.22
CA ALA A 204 -26.91 -33.70 -2.37
C ALA A 204 -27.69 -32.40 -2.63
N SER A 205 -27.51 -31.79 -3.81
CA SER A 205 -28.33 -30.65 -4.22
C SER A 205 -29.74 -31.12 -4.62
N PRO A 206 -30.81 -30.39 -4.26
CA PRO A 206 -32.19 -30.75 -4.65
C PRO A 206 -32.44 -30.72 -6.17
N HIS A 207 -31.53 -30.17 -6.98
CA HIS A 207 -31.74 -29.95 -8.42
C HIS A 207 -31.37 -31.15 -9.30
N ALA A 208 -30.81 -32.23 -8.75
CA ALA A 208 -30.45 -33.43 -9.51
C ALA A 208 -31.46 -34.55 -9.26
N SER A 209 -32.59 -34.51 -9.98
CA SER A 209 -33.44 -35.69 -10.22
C SER A 209 -33.54 -35.90 -11.74
N PRO A 210 -33.43 -37.14 -12.25
CA PRO A 210 -33.47 -37.42 -13.67
C PRO A 210 -34.88 -37.22 -14.23
N ALA A 211 -34.94 -36.75 -15.48
CA ALA A 211 -36.18 -36.49 -16.22
C ALA A 211 -37.11 -37.72 -16.28
N HIS A 212 -38.40 -37.55 -15.94
CA HIS A 212 -39.52 -37.81 -16.85
C HIS A 212 -40.90 -37.43 -16.28
N ASN A 213 -41.71 -36.82 -17.17
CA ASN A 213 -43.17 -36.79 -17.27
C ASN A 213 -44.01 -35.67 -16.58
N LYS A 214 -44.46 -34.78 -17.49
CA LYS A 214 -45.69 -33.96 -17.57
C LYS A 214 -45.96 -32.89 -16.49
N PRO A 215 -46.28 -31.64 -16.89
CA PRO A 215 -46.68 -30.59 -15.98
C PRO A 215 -48.15 -30.75 -15.58
N ALA A 216 -48.40 -31.07 -14.33
CA ALA A 216 -49.68 -30.77 -13.68
C ALA A 216 -49.43 -29.68 -12.64
N ALA A 217 -50.19 -28.60 -12.71
CA ALA A 217 -50.17 -27.54 -11.70
C ALA A 217 -50.81 -28.04 -10.41
N PRO A 218 -50.20 -27.76 -9.24
CA PRO A 218 -51.01 -27.35 -8.11
C PRO A 218 -50.47 -26.11 -7.40
N THR A 219 -51.39 -25.50 -6.67
CA THR A 219 -51.40 -24.20 -6.01
C THR A 219 -50.36 -24.01 -4.89
N GLY A 220 -50.06 -22.74 -4.64
CA GLY A 220 -49.05 -22.25 -3.70
C GLY A 220 -49.30 -22.70 -2.26
N ALA A 221 -48.32 -23.43 -1.72
CA ALA A 221 -48.00 -23.68 -0.30
C ALA A 221 -47.03 -24.87 -0.17
N LYS A 222 -46.98 -25.78 -1.15
CA LYS A 222 -46.13 -26.99 -1.13
C LYS A 222 -44.73 -26.83 -1.76
N LYS A 223 -44.40 -25.66 -2.32
CA LYS A 223 -43.09 -25.40 -2.98
C LYS A 223 -41.95 -25.06 -2.01
N ALA A 224 -42.26 -24.62 -0.78
CA ALA A 224 -41.25 -24.28 0.22
C ALA A 224 -40.76 -25.49 1.02
N LEU A 225 -41.64 -26.47 1.28
CA LEU A 225 -41.30 -27.64 2.11
C LEU A 225 -40.44 -28.68 1.37
N ASN A 226 -40.53 -28.77 0.04
CA ASN A 226 -39.71 -29.68 -0.77
C ASN A 226 -38.28 -29.17 -1.03
N LYS A 227 -37.90 -27.98 -0.51
CA LYS A 227 -36.53 -27.45 -0.59
C LYS A 227 -35.59 -27.93 0.54
N VAL A 228 -36.11 -28.59 1.57
CA VAL A 228 -35.40 -28.82 2.84
C VAL A 228 -35.08 -30.30 3.08
N LYS A 229 -34.46 -30.98 2.11
CA LYS A 229 -33.75 -32.24 2.35
C LYS A 229 -32.48 -32.31 1.51
N VAL A 230 -31.54 -31.41 1.78
CA VAL A 230 -30.13 -31.75 1.59
C VAL A 230 -29.81 -32.72 2.73
N LEU A 231 -29.79 -34.01 2.41
CA LEU A 231 -29.33 -35.04 3.34
C LEU A 231 -27.80 -35.08 3.26
N ILE A 232 -27.15 -35.02 4.41
CA ILE A 232 -25.77 -35.48 4.55
C ILE A 232 -25.77 -36.98 4.26
N THR A 233 -25.38 -37.37 3.05
CA THR A 233 -25.32 -38.78 2.65
C THR A 233 -23.89 -39.31 2.75
N ASN A 234 -23.73 -40.54 3.21
CA ASN A 234 -22.43 -41.23 3.19
C ASN A 234 -22.16 -41.89 1.82
N GLU A 235 -23.17 -42.03 0.98
CA GLU A 235 -23.05 -42.59 -0.37
C GLU A 235 -22.70 -41.50 -1.39
N LYS A 236 -21.79 -41.81 -2.31
CA LYS A 236 -21.38 -40.92 -3.40
C LYS A 236 -22.57 -40.71 -4.34
N PRO A 237 -23.12 -39.49 -4.48
CA PRO A 237 -24.20 -39.24 -5.43
C PRO A 237 -23.71 -39.36 -6.88
N SER A 238 -24.64 -39.51 -7.84
CA SER A 238 -24.29 -39.54 -9.28
C SER A 238 -23.59 -38.23 -9.70
N ALA A 239 -22.71 -38.30 -10.70
CA ALA A 239 -21.80 -37.20 -11.08
C ALA A 239 -22.50 -35.86 -11.42
N GLU A 240 -23.80 -35.87 -11.74
CA GLU A 240 -24.60 -34.68 -12.04
C GLU A 240 -25.12 -33.94 -10.78
N ALA A 241 -24.93 -34.49 -9.57
CA ALA A 241 -25.49 -33.98 -8.31
C ALA A 241 -24.45 -33.37 -7.34
N VAL A 242 -23.16 -33.37 -7.69
CA VAL A 242 -22.07 -32.89 -6.82
C VAL A 242 -21.86 -31.39 -7.01
N THR A 243 -22.51 -30.56 -6.18
CA THR A 243 -22.42 -29.08 -6.26
C THR A 243 -21.30 -28.47 -5.42
N LEU A 244 -20.36 -29.27 -4.88
CA LEU A 244 -19.34 -28.81 -3.92
C LEU A 244 -18.12 -28.12 -4.55
N ASN A 245 -17.88 -28.27 -5.86
CA ASN A 245 -16.79 -27.56 -6.54
C ASN A 245 -16.96 -26.03 -6.51
N ASP A 246 -18.21 -25.56 -6.37
CA ASP A 246 -18.53 -24.13 -6.27
C ASP A 246 -18.60 -23.63 -4.81
N CYS A 247 -18.31 -24.47 -3.82
CA CYS A 247 -18.32 -24.08 -2.42
C CYS A 247 -17.13 -23.14 -2.13
N LEU A 248 -17.44 -21.88 -1.81
CA LEU A 248 -16.46 -20.83 -1.58
C LEU A 248 -15.85 -20.90 -0.18
N GLN A 249 -16.64 -21.29 0.81
CA GLN A 249 -16.23 -21.29 2.22
C GLN A 249 -16.99 -22.37 3.01
N LEU A 250 -16.25 -23.05 3.89
CA LEU A 250 -16.76 -23.94 4.93
C LEU A 250 -16.32 -23.40 6.28
N SER A 251 -17.25 -23.24 7.22
CA SER A 251 -16.92 -22.79 8.59
C SER A 251 -17.92 -23.28 9.61
N TYR A 252 -17.44 -23.74 10.77
CA TYR A 252 -18.29 -23.94 11.95
C TYR A 252 -18.86 -22.61 12.46
N LEU A 253 -20.07 -22.63 13.02
CA LEU A 253 -20.64 -21.44 13.67
C LEU A 253 -20.06 -21.29 15.08
N PRO A 254 -19.42 -20.16 15.40
CA PRO A 254 -18.87 -19.94 16.73
C PRO A 254 -19.92 -19.64 17.80
N SER A 255 -21.13 -19.17 17.42
CA SER A 255 -22.21 -18.89 18.38
C SER A 255 -23.04 -20.13 18.75
N LYS A 256 -23.06 -21.18 17.90
CA LYS A 256 -23.92 -22.36 18.07
C LYS A 256 -23.15 -23.67 17.87
N ARG A 257 -23.21 -24.52 18.90
CA ARG A 257 -22.64 -25.88 18.85
C ARG A 257 -23.27 -26.69 17.73
N ASN A 258 -22.47 -27.57 17.12
CA ASN A 258 -22.91 -28.53 16.11
C ASN A 258 -23.58 -27.92 14.88
N HIS A 259 -23.38 -26.62 14.63
CA HIS A 259 -23.85 -25.95 13.43
C HIS A 259 -22.68 -25.58 12.52
N MET A 260 -22.89 -25.74 11.22
CA MET A 260 -21.90 -25.43 10.20
C MET A 260 -22.51 -24.59 9.08
N LEU A 261 -21.72 -23.65 8.56
CA LEU A 261 -22.06 -22.80 7.44
C LEU A 261 -21.30 -23.24 6.19
N LEU A 262 -22.02 -23.32 5.08
CA LEU A 262 -21.48 -23.53 3.76
C LEU A 262 -21.90 -22.39 2.84
N LEU A 263 -20.92 -21.81 2.17
CA LEU A 263 -21.12 -20.67 1.30
C LEU A 263 -20.98 -21.10 -0.16
N TYR A 264 -22.01 -20.81 -0.94
CA TYR A 264 -22.00 -20.86 -2.39
C TYR A 264 -22.16 -19.44 -2.95
N PRO A 265 -21.83 -19.20 -4.23
CA PRO A 265 -21.91 -17.88 -4.82
C PRO A 265 -23.28 -17.22 -4.69
N ARG A 266 -24.38 -18.00 -4.60
CA ARG A 266 -25.75 -17.44 -4.53
C ARG A 266 -26.57 -17.94 -3.34
N GLU A 267 -26.01 -18.78 -2.49
CA GLU A 267 -26.74 -19.33 -1.34
C GLU A 267 -25.81 -19.62 -0.17
N ILE A 268 -26.34 -19.45 1.04
CA ILE A 268 -25.71 -19.84 2.30
C ILE A 268 -26.54 -20.97 2.86
N LEU A 269 -25.91 -22.11 3.12
CA LEU A 269 -26.54 -23.25 3.79
C LEU A 269 -26.05 -23.31 5.24
N ILE A 270 -26.98 -23.44 6.17
CA ILE A 270 -26.70 -23.69 7.58
C ILE A 270 -27.15 -25.11 7.90
N LEU A 271 -26.18 -25.94 8.26
CA LEU A 271 -26.37 -27.35 8.57
C LEU A 271 -26.32 -27.56 10.08
N ASP A 272 -27.22 -28.40 10.58
CA ASP A 272 -27.13 -29.00 11.91
C ASP A 272 -26.48 -30.38 11.76
N LEU A 273 -25.34 -30.56 12.42
CA LEU A 273 -24.53 -31.77 12.35
C LEU A 273 -25.10 -32.90 13.21
N GLU A 274 -25.84 -32.60 14.29
CA GLU A 274 -26.51 -33.62 15.10
C GLU A 274 -27.65 -34.26 14.31
N LEU A 275 -28.49 -33.41 13.71
CA LEU A 275 -29.64 -33.84 12.92
C LEU A 275 -29.25 -34.22 11.48
N SER A 276 -28.03 -33.88 11.06
CA SER A 276 -27.50 -34.11 9.71
C SER A 276 -28.40 -33.56 8.59
N GLN A 277 -28.98 -32.39 8.82
CA GLN A 277 -29.94 -31.73 7.91
C GLN A 277 -29.69 -30.23 7.80
N THR A 278 -30.15 -29.63 6.71
CA THR A 278 -30.15 -28.17 6.55
C THR A 278 -31.24 -27.52 7.38
N VAL A 279 -30.85 -26.59 8.26
CA VAL A 279 -31.75 -25.82 9.14
C VAL A 279 -32.11 -24.47 8.52
N GLY A 280 -31.17 -23.87 7.77
CA GLY A 280 -31.38 -22.57 7.15
C GLY A 280 -30.78 -22.49 5.75
N VAL A 281 -31.49 -21.79 4.86
CA VAL A 281 -31.00 -21.44 3.52
C VAL A 281 -31.22 -19.95 3.31
N VAL A 282 -30.14 -19.21 3.09
CA VAL A 282 -30.20 -17.80 2.68
C VAL A 282 -29.79 -17.74 1.22
N ALA A 283 -30.75 -17.59 0.31
CA ALA A 283 -30.50 -17.54 -1.13
C ALA A 283 -30.65 -16.12 -1.67
N ILE A 284 -29.79 -15.76 -2.62
CA ILE A 284 -29.87 -14.52 -3.39
C ILE A 284 -30.78 -14.76 -4.61
N GLU A 285 -31.59 -13.76 -4.96
CA GLU A 285 -32.38 -13.79 -6.19
C GLU A 285 -31.53 -13.88 -7.46
N ARG A 286 -32.14 -14.28 -8.59
CA ARG A 286 -31.40 -14.52 -9.85
C ARG A 286 -30.65 -13.30 -10.38
N SER A 287 -31.12 -12.09 -10.10
CA SER A 287 -30.50 -10.82 -10.48
C SER A 287 -29.52 -10.27 -9.45
N GLY A 288 -29.44 -10.85 -8.26
CA GLY A 288 -28.57 -10.36 -7.19
C GLY A 288 -27.11 -10.75 -7.40
N VAL A 289 -26.21 -9.98 -6.78
CA VAL A 289 -24.76 -10.14 -6.95
C VAL A 289 -24.23 -11.25 -6.04
N PRO A 290 -23.37 -12.16 -6.55
CA PRO A 290 -22.93 -13.30 -5.78
C PRO A 290 -22.08 -12.93 -4.56
N PHE A 291 -22.11 -13.81 -3.55
CA PHE A 291 -21.26 -13.77 -2.37
C PHE A 291 -19.80 -14.07 -2.71
N ILE A 292 -18.89 -13.41 -2.01
CA ILE A 292 -17.45 -13.72 -1.97
C ILE A 292 -17.09 -14.42 -0.66
N GLN A 293 -17.64 -13.95 0.46
CA GLN A 293 -17.26 -14.39 1.81
C GLN A 293 -18.40 -14.13 2.78
N VAL A 294 -18.49 -14.98 3.82
CA VAL A 294 -19.36 -14.76 4.97
C VAL A 294 -18.55 -14.93 6.25
N VAL A 295 -18.68 -14.01 7.20
CA VAL A 295 -18.03 -14.10 8.51
C VAL A 295 -19.11 -14.24 9.59
N PRO A 296 -19.21 -15.41 10.25
CA PRO A 296 -20.14 -15.61 11.35
C PRO A 296 -19.59 -14.99 12.65
N CYS A 297 -20.46 -14.31 13.40
CA CYS A 297 -20.12 -13.71 14.69
C CYS A 297 -20.18 -14.75 15.82
N ALA A 298 -19.25 -14.66 16.77
CA ALA A 298 -19.20 -15.51 17.96
C ALA A 298 -20.06 -14.94 19.09
N GLN A 299 -20.06 -13.62 19.28
CA GLN A 299 -20.75 -12.96 20.39
C GLN A 299 -22.21 -12.62 20.04
N ARG A 300 -22.60 -12.79 18.78
CA ARG A 300 -23.92 -12.39 18.26
C ARG A 300 -24.43 -13.39 17.22
N ASP A 301 -25.75 -13.51 17.15
CA ASP A 301 -26.40 -14.21 16.04
C ASP A 301 -26.48 -13.31 14.80
N ALA A 302 -25.31 -12.97 14.25
CA ALA A 302 -25.16 -12.12 13.07
C ALA A 302 -24.14 -12.71 12.07
N LEU A 303 -24.39 -12.50 10.78
CA LEU A 303 -23.50 -12.88 9.68
C LEU A 303 -23.12 -11.61 8.91
N TYR A 304 -21.83 -11.40 8.68
CA TYR A 304 -21.34 -10.36 7.77
C TYR A 304 -21.13 -10.97 6.39
N CYS A 305 -21.84 -10.47 5.39
CA CYS A 305 -21.76 -10.97 4.02
C CYS A 305 -21.07 -9.97 3.10
N LEU A 306 -20.11 -10.45 2.30
CA LEU A 306 -19.41 -9.68 1.27
C LEU A 306 -19.84 -10.16 -0.12
N HIS A 307 -20.22 -9.23 -1.00
CA HIS A 307 -20.61 -9.52 -2.39
C HIS A 307 -19.61 -8.95 -3.41
N GLU A 308 -19.64 -9.45 -4.66
CA GLU A 308 -18.68 -9.07 -5.72
C GLU A 308 -18.67 -7.60 -6.11
N ASN A 309 -19.81 -6.92 -5.99
CA ASN A 309 -19.97 -5.50 -6.28
C ASN A 309 -19.52 -4.60 -5.11
N GLY A 310 -19.15 -5.17 -3.95
CA GLY A 310 -18.78 -4.44 -2.74
C GLY A 310 -19.99 -3.93 -1.94
N TYR A 311 -21.21 -4.27 -2.33
CA TYR A 311 -22.44 -3.90 -1.63
C TYR A 311 -22.85 -5.02 -0.66
N PRO A 312 -23.18 -4.74 0.60
CA PRO A 312 -24.06 -5.60 1.37
C PRO A 312 -25.51 -5.26 0.98
N GLU A 313 -26.22 -6.11 0.23
CA GLU A 313 -27.55 -5.75 -0.34
C GLU A 313 -28.77 -6.42 0.32
N GLN A 314 -29.92 -5.75 0.16
CA GLN A 314 -31.29 -6.07 0.59
C GLN A 314 -31.97 -7.21 -0.18
N SER A 315 -32.72 -8.06 0.55
CA SER A 315 -34.02 -8.57 0.09
C SER A 315 -34.82 -9.24 1.22
N ALA A 316 -36.12 -8.92 1.26
CA ALA A 316 -37.11 -9.39 2.22
C ALA A 316 -37.64 -10.81 1.93
N GLN A 317 -37.98 -11.53 3.02
CA GLN A 317 -38.84 -12.72 3.17
C GLN A 317 -38.52 -13.93 2.25
N GLU A 318 -38.20 -15.14 2.75
CA GLU A 318 -38.89 -15.90 3.80
C GLU A 318 -38.01 -17.08 4.30
N LEU A 319 -37.22 -16.81 5.35
CA LEU A 319 -36.84 -17.62 6.53
C LEU A 319 -35.82 -16.71 7.25
N VAL A 320 -36.37 -15.69 7.93
CA VAL A 320 -35.86 -14.32 7.82
C VAL A 320 -34.70 -14.06 8.80
N TYR A 321 -33.46 -14.18 8.32
CA TYR A 321 -32.42 -13.27 8.80
C TYR A 321 -32.85 -11.87 8.37
N ASP A 322 -33.27 -11.06 9.34
CA ASP A 322 -33.70 -9.68 9.11
C ASP A 322 -32.48 -8.85 8.72
N LEU A 323 -32.47 -8.26 7.52
CA LEU A 323 -31.35 -7.41 7.11
C LEU A 323 -31.36 -6.16 7.99
N ARG A 324 -30.42 -6.09 8.94
CA ARG A 324 -30.35 -4.99 9.91
C ARG A 324 -29.73 -3.71 9.35
N SER A 325 -28.84 -3.83 8.37
CA SER A 325 -28.20 -2.66 7.73
C SER A 325 -27.43 -2.99 6.46
N GLN A 326 -27.43 -2.01 5.58
CA GLN A 326 -26.57 -1.91 4.41
C GLN A 326 -25.65 -0.71 4.59
N CYS A 327 -24.38 -0.86 4.21
CA CYS A 327 -23.47 0.27 4.08
C CYS A 327 -23.88 1.07 2.85
N ASP A 328 -24.11 2.37 3.00
CA ASP A 328 -24.31 3.25 1.86
C ASP A 328 -23.10 3.14 0.91
N ALA A 329 -23.43 3.15 -0.38
CA ALA A 329 -22.54 2.74 -1.46
C ALA A 329 -21.16 3.41 -1.40
N ILE A 330 -20.15 2.64 -1.01
CA ILE A 330 -18.80 2.86 -1.50
C ILE A 330 -18.88 2.48 -2.98
N ARG A 331 -19.01 3.46 -3.89
CA ARG A 331 -18.96 3.20 -5.34
C ARG A 331 -17.56 2.68 -5.67
N VAL A 332 -17.38 1.38 -5.54
CA VAL A 332 -16.23 0.69 -6.09
C VAL A 332 -16.34 0.87 -7.60
N THR A 333 -15.39 1.57 -8.21
CA THR A 333 -15.36 1.74 -9.67
C THR A 333 -15.21 0.37 -10.31
N LYS A 334 -15.64 0.19 -11.57
CA LYS A 334 -15.57 -1.11 -12.28
C LYS A 334 -14.18 -1.76 -12.27
N THR A 335 -13.13 -0.97 -12.05
CA THR A 335 -11.73 -1.41 -12.03
C THR A 335 -11.25 -1.91 -10.68
N VAL A 336 -11.99 -1.63 -9.61
CA VAL A 336 -11.64 -1.95 -8.23
C VAL A 336 -12.53 -3.11 -7.76
N ARG A 337 -11.99 -4.07 -7.01
CA ARG A 337 -12.73 -5.27 -6.57
C ARG A 337 -12.55 -5.50 -5.07
N PRO A 338 -13.61 -5.82 -4.32
CA PRO A 338 -13.48 -6.25 -2.94
C PRO A 338 -12.77 -7.61 -2.90
N TYR A 339 -11.79 -7.76 -2.00
CA TYR A 339 -11.06 -9.01 -1.83
C TYR A 339 -11.53 -9.78 -0.61
N ARG A 340 -11.59 -9.13 0.55
CA ARG A 340 -11.87 -9.80 1.82
C ARG A 340 -12.36 -8.81 2.87
N VAL A 341 -13.29 -9.28 3.71
CA VAL A 341 -13.68 -8.58 4.94
C VAL A 341 -13.11 -9.33 6.15
N VAL A 342 -12.58 -8.57 7.10
CA VAL A 342 -12.13 -9.05 8.41
C VAL A 342 -12.84 -8.27 9.50
N ILE A 343 -13.05 -8.91 10.65
CA ILE A 343 -13.81 -8.34 11.77
C ILE A 343 -12.92 -8.35 13.00
N CYS A 344 -13.04 -7.32 13.83
CA CYS A 344 -12.38 -7.27 15.13
C CYS A 344 -12.82 -8.46 15.98
N PRO A 345 -11.92 -9.40 16.32
CA PRO A 345 -12.29 -10.63 17.03
C PRO A 345 -12.68 -10.37 18.50
N VAL A 346 -12.34 -9.20 19.06
CA VAL A 346 -12.58 -8.86 20.47
C VAL A 346 -14.01 -8.36 20.70
N ASN A 347 -14.52 -7.49 19.83
CA ASN A 347 -15.80 -6.80 20.05
C ASN A 347 -16.82 -6.99 18.93
N GLU A 348 -16.39 -7.50 17.76
CA GLU A 348 -17.24 -7.69 16.56
C GLU A 348 -18.02 -6.42 16.14
N ASN A 349 -17.54 -5.25 16.57
CA ASN A 349 -18.12 -3.92 16.36
C ASN A 349 -17.38 -3.15 15.27
N SER A 350 -16.36 -3.75 14.66
CA SER A 350 -15.57 -3.09 13.63
C SER A 350 -15.20 -4.12 12.59
N ALA A 351 -15.41 -3.74 11.34
CA ALA A 351 -15.04 -4.53 10.17
C ALA A 351 -14.07 -3.71 9.32
N ALA A 352 -13.15 -4.41 8.66
CA ALA A 352 -12.25 -3.82 7.70
C ALA A 352 -12.40 -4.52 6.36
N LEU A 353 -12.59 -3.72 5.31
CA LEU A 353 -12.71 -4.19 3.94
C LEU A 353 -11.40 -3.93 3.19
N VAL A 354 -10.82 -5.00 2.67
CA VAL A 354 -9.65 -4.95 1.79
C VAL A 354 -10.10 -4.94 0.34
N VAL A 355 -9.53 -4.02 -0.43
CA VAL A 355 -9.88 -3.80 -1.81
C VAL A 355 -8.65 -3.98 -2.72
N SER A 356 -8.86 -4.37 -3.98
CA SER A 356 -7.81 -4.70 -4.93
C SER A 356 -6.80 -3.57 -5.20
N ASP A 357 -7.20 -2.30 -5.04
CA ASP A 357 -6.34 -1.14 -5.23
C ASP A 357 -5.43 -0.85 -4.02
N GLY A 358 -5.41 -1.74 -3.02
CA GLY A 358 -4.58 -1.62 -1.82
C GLY A 358 -5.24 -0.82 -0.70
N ARG A 359 -6.43 -0.25 -0.93
CA ARG A 359 -7.13 0.49 0.11
C ARG A 359 -7.69 -0.44 1.19
N LEU A 360 -7.50 -0.04 2.44
CA LEU A 360 -8.13 -0.66 3.60
C LEU A 360 -9.15 0.31 4.19
N TRP A 361 -10.40 -0.12 4.26
CA TRP A 361 -11.52 0.67 4.75
C TRP A 361 -11.91 0.12 6.11
N VAL A 362 -11.80 0.92 7.17
CA VAL A 362 -12.19 0.54 8.52
C VAL A 362 -13.54 1.17 8.86
N VAL A 363 -14.49 0.31 9.19
CA VAL A 363 -15.89 0.67 9.41
C VAL A 363 -16.32 0.13 10.78
N PRO A 364 -16.65 0.98 11.76
CA PRO A 364 -17.32 0.55 12.96
C PRO A 364 -18.78 0.25 12.61
N SER A 365 -19.33 -0.84 13.14
CA SER A 365 -20.76 -0.96 13.33
C SER A 365 -21.15 -0.11 14.54
N LEU A 366 -21.77 1.03 14.29
CA LEU A 366 -22.34 1.86 15.36
C LEU A 366 -23.59 1.17 15.90
N PHE A 367 -23.48 0.66 17.13
CA PHE A 367 -24.62 0.27 17.94
C PHE A 367 -25.08 1.48 18.77
N PRO A 368 -26.32 1.97 18.61
CA PRO A 368 -27.01 2.63 19.70
C PRO A 368 -27.78 1.55 20.48
N GLY A 369 -27.25 1.15 21.64
CA GLY A 369 -28.06 0.50 22.68
C GLY A 369 -28.22 -1.02 22.59
N ILE A 370 -28.03 -1.65 23.75
CA ILE A 370 -28.33 -3.03 24.10
C ILE A 370 -29.83 -3.30 23.92
N ILE A 371 -30.21 -4.45 23.34
CA ILE A 371 -31.48 -5.11 23.67
C ILE A 371 -31.17 -6.55 24.07
N LEU A 372 -31.20 -6.81 25.38
CA LEU A 372 -31.35 -8.13 25.97
C LEU A 372 -32.68 -8.74 25.48
N TRP A 373 -32.65 -9.94 24.92
CA TRP A 373 -33.86 -10.73 24.72
C TRP A 373 -34.46 -11.09 26.09
N HIS A 374 -35.69 -10.67 26.36
CA HIS A 374 -36.51 -11.32 27.37
C HIS A 374 -37.11 -12.59 26.77
N SER A 375 -36.80 -13.72 27.39
CA SER A 375 -37.52 -14.98 27.23
C SER A 375 -39.01 -14.75 27.45
N ILE A 376 -39.86 -15.21 26.54
CA ILE A 376 -41.30 -15.29 26.77
C ILE A 376 -41.53 -16.38 27.84
N GLY A 377 -41.57 -15.98 29.09
CA GLY A 377 -42.17 -16.72 30.20
C GLY A 377 -43.42 -15.97 30.69
N PRO A 378 -44.42 -16.66 31.27
CA PRO A 378 -45.68 -16.03 31.65
C PRO A 378 -45.46 -15.06 32.83
N LYS A 379 -46.10 -13.89 32.73
CA LYS A 379 -46.04 -12.78 33.69
C LYS A 379 -46.43 -13.20 35.12
N PRO A 380 -45.81 -12.60 36.14
CA PRO A 380 -46.51 -12.21 37.36
C PRO A 380 -46.75 -10.69 37.38
N GLU A 381 -47.93 -10.33 37.85
CA GLU A 381 -48.35 -8.97 38.19
C GLU A 381 -47.55 -8.45 39.39
N GLU A 382 -47.17 -7.17 39.41
CA GLU A 382 -47.26 -6.33 40.61
C GLU A 382 -46.92 -4.86 40.34
N ASP A 383 -47.47 -4.03 41.22
CA ASP A 383 -47.75 -2.61 41.11
C ASP A 383 -46.56 -1.66 41.43
N CYS A 384 -46.82 -0.38 41.15
CA CYS A 384 -46.47 0.81 41.94
C CYS A 384 -45.41 1.81 41.41
N ARG A 385 -45.98 2.95 40.95
CA ARG A 385 -45.83 4.32 41.50
C ARG A 385 -44.49 5.06 41.36
N SER A 386 -44.52 6.00 40.40
CA SER A 386 -44.20 7.44 40.52
C SER A 386 -42.87 7.87 41.15
N PHE A 387 -42.05 8.61 40.38
CA PHE A 387 -41.80 10.02 40.68
C PHE A 387 -41.45 10.79 39.40
N SER A 388 -42.20 11.87 39.20
CA SER A 388 -42.21 12.82 38.09
C SER A 388 -41.16 13.91 38.26
N GLN A 389 -40.59 14.39 37.14
CA GLN A 389 -40.40 15.83 36.93
C GLN A 389 -40.41 16.17 35.42
N HIS A 390 -41.40 16.99 35.08
CA HIS A 390 -41.70 17.73 33.84
C HIS A 390 -40.56 18.69 33.42
N HIS A 391 -40.38 19.27 32.22
CA HIS A 391 -41.13 19.55 30.96
C HIS A 391 -40.03 19.66 29.86
N ASP A 392 -40.20 19.30 28.57
CA ASP A 392 -41.03 19.96 27.55
C ASP A 392 -41.33 18.99 26.38
N CYS A 393 -42.52 19.12 25.80
CA CYS A 393 -43.08 18.25 24.77
C CYS A 393 -42.57 18.56 23.36
N GLU A 394 -42.02 17.54 22.68
CA GLU A 394 -42.14 17.31 21.23
C GLU A 394 -43.10 16.14 20.98
N PRO A 395 -43.78 16.07 19.81
CA PRO A 395 -44.97 15.25 19.64
C PRO A 395 -44.67 13.75 19.72
N ALA A 396 -45.50 13.06 20.52
CA ALA A 396 -45.44 11.63 20.75
C ALA A 396 -45.58 10.83 19.44
N CYS A 397 -44.52 10.09 19.09
CA CYS A 397 -44.64 8.88 18.28
C CYS A 397 -45.10 7.72 19.17
N LEU A 398 -46.08 6.96 18.69
CA LEU A 398 -46.61 5.75 19.31
C LEU A 398 -45.48 4.76 19.69
N PRO A 399 -45.60 3.97 20.76
CA PRO A 399 -44.64 2.91 21.09
C PRO A 399 -44.87 1.72 20.16
N GLY A 400 -44.39 1.83 18.93
CA GLY A 400 -44.35 0.77 17.94
C GLY A 400 -42.96 0.70 17.35
N HIS A 401 -42.23 -0.39 17.65
CA HIS A 401 -40.99 -0.83 17.01
C HIS A 401 -40.07 0.28 16.47
N GLN A 402 -39.24 0.86 17.34
CA GLN A 402 -38.07 1.59 16.89
C GLN A 402 -37.09 0.57 16.27
N GLU A 403 -37.16 0.36 14.96
CA GLU A 403 -36.14 -0.38 14.23
C GLU A 403 -34.79 0.34 14.43
N VAL A 404 -33.86 -0.33 15.11
CA VAL A 404 -32.48 0.15 15.23
C VAL A 404 -31.85 0.10 13.84
N GLN A 405 -31.81 1.23 13.15
CA GLN A 405 -31.07 1.36 11.90
C GLN A 405 -29.57 1.32 12.21
N LEU A 406 -28.94 0.18 11.94
CA LEU A 406 -27.49 0.08 11.95
C LEU A 406 -26.93 0.90 10.78
N LYS A 407 -25.90 1.72 11.03
CA LYS A 407 -25.19 2.47 10.01
C LYS A 407 -23.70 2.16 10.06
N PHE A 408 -23.15 1.87 8.89
CA PHE A 408 -21.73 1.71 8.67
C PHE A 408 -21.13 3.08 8.32
N LEU A 409 -20.26 3.60 9.17
CA LEU A 409 -19.56 4.87 8.94
C LEU A 409 -18.08 4.59 8.66
N LEU A 410 -17.52 5.15 7.59
CA LEU A 410 -16.09 5.04 7.31
C LEU A 410 -15.31 5.83 8.38
N THR A 411 -14.45 5.15 9.13
CA THR A 411 -13.61 5.79 10.18
C THR A 411 -12.13 5.81 9.85
N GLY A 412 -11.66 4.91 9.00
CA GLY A 412 -10.27 4.86 8.58
C GLY A 412 -10.15 4.49 7.11
N LEU A 413 -9.26 5.17 6.39
CA LEU A 413 -8.90 4.85 5.01
C LEU A 413 -7.39 4.86 4.87
N LEU A 414 -6.79 3.68 4.69
CA LEU A 414 -5.42 3.59 4.21
C LEU A 414 -5.46 3.74 2.68
N SER A 415 -4.85 4.80 2.15
CA SER A 415 -4.82 5.05 0.70
C SER A 415 -3.66 4.33 0.05
N GLY A 416 -3.96 3.44 -0.91
CA GLY A 416 -2.96 2.80 -1.76
C GLY A 416 -2.47 3.73 -2.87
N LEU A 417 -1.22 3.55 -3.28
CA LEU A 417 -0.67 4.15 -4.50
C LEU A 417 -1.33 3.54 -5.76
N PRO A 418 -1.58 4.35 -6.81
CA PRO A 418 -2.07 3.84 -8.09
C PRO A 418 -0.99 3.01 -8.81
N LEU A 419 -1.34 2.46 -9.97
CA LEU A 419 -0.37 1.71 -10.76
C LEU A 419 0.77 2.61 -11.30
N PRO A 420 2.02 2.12 -11.30
CA PRO A 420 3.18 2.84 -11.84
C PRO A 420 3.02 3.14 -13.34
N PRO A 421 3.85 4.03 -13.94
CA PRO A 421 5.07 4.64 -13.39
C PRO A 421 4.86 5.74 -12.35
N PHE A 422 5.90 5.99 -11.55
CA PHE A 422 5.96 7.07 -10.57
C PHE A 422 7.13 8.00 -10.84
N ALA A 423 6.91 9.31 -10.66
CA ALA A 423 7.97 10.31 -10.57
C ALA A 423 8.12 10.76 -9.12
N LEU A 424 9.29 10.52 -8.51
CA LEU A 424 9.54 10.84 -7.11
C LEU A 424 10.34 12.14 -6.95
N ARG A 425 9.90 12.97 -6.01
CA ARG A 425 10.72 14.09 -5.54
C ARG A 425 10.49 14.42 -4.08
N MET A 426 11.56 14.31 -3.28
CA MET A 426 11.55 14.73 -1.89
C MET A 426 11.56 16.26 -1.77
N CYS A 427 10.86 16.79 -0.76
CA CYS A 427 10.91 18.21 -0.44
C CYS A 427 12.35 18.68 -0.13
N PRO A 428 12.65 19.98 -0.28
CA PRO A 428 13.97 20.52 0.02
C PRO A 428 14.42 20.14 1.44
N PRO A 429 15.67 19.73 1.65
CA PRO A 429 16.10 19.08 2.89
C PRO A 429 16.01 19.97 4.13
N LEU A 430 15.95 19.33 5.29
CA LEU A 430 16.02 19.99 6.58
C LEU A 430 17.34 20.78 6.75
N THR A 431 17.22 22.01 7.21
CA THR A 431 18.31 22.94 7.51
C THR A 431 18.03 23.67 8.82
N THR A 432 19.05 24.33 9.38
CA THR A 432 18.87 25.18 10.57
C THR A 432 17.90 26.35 10.36
N LYS A 433 17.64 26.75 9.11
CA LYS A 433 16.75 27.87 8.78
C LYS A 433 15.28 27.49 8.68
N ASN A 434 14.97 26.24 8.33
CA ASN A 434 13.59 25.79 8.08
C ASN A 434 13.08 24.77 9.11
N ILE A 435 13.86 24.47 10.16
CA ILE A 435 13.54 23.45 11.17
C ILE A 435 12.15 23.61 11.81
N ASN A 436 11.67 24.84 12.00
CA ASN A 436 10.38 25.10 12.64
C ASN A 436 9.17 24.84 11.73
N HIS A 437 9.38 24.74 10.41
CA HIS A 437 8.31 24.60 9.41
C HIS A 437 8.49 23.37 8.52
N TYR A 438 9.56 22.60 8.74
CA TYR A 438 9.91 21.49 7.88
C TYR A 438 9.02 20.28 8.18
N GLN A 439 8.50 19.69 7.10
CA GLN A 439 7.82 18.40 7.12
C GLN A 439 8.44 17.52 6.02
N PRO A 440 8.68 16.22 6.27
CA PRO A 440 9.25 15.32 5.28
C PRO A 440 8.18 14.91 4.26
N LEU A 441 7.87 15.82 3.35
CA LEU A 441 6.88 15.65 2.29
C LEU A 441 7.53 15.03 1.05
N LEU A 442 6.97 13.93 0.57
CA LEU A 442 7.33 13.29 -0.69
C LEU A 442 6.24 13.56 -1.73
N ALA A 443 6.60 14.16 -2.85
CA ALA A 443 5.72 14.29 -4.00
C ALA A 443 5.91 13.09 -4.94
N VAL A 444 4.79 12.48 -5.34
CA VAL A 444 4.71 11.31 -6.20
C VAL A 444 3.79 11.64 -7.37
N GLY A 445 4.38 11.78 -8.55
CA GLY A 445 3.63 11.92 -9.80
C GLY A 445 3.13 10.57 -10.28
N THR A 446 1.89 10.49 -10.77
CA THR A 446 1.24 9.24 -11.16
C THR A 446 0.94 9.20 -12.65
N SER A 447 0.66 8.00 -13.16
CA SER A 447 0.33 7.74 -14.56
C SER A 447 -0.98 8.39 -15.04
N ASN A 448 -1.91 8.68 -14.11
CA ASN A 448 -3.18 9.35 -14.40
C ASN A 448 -3.11 10.89 -14.31
N GLY A 449 -1.93 11.48 -14.13
CA GLY A 449 -1.75 12.93 -14.06
C GLY A 449 -1.99 13.57 -12.69
N SER A 450 -2.25 12.76 -11.67
CA SER A 450 -2.28 13.24 -10.29
C SER A 450 -0.87 13.41 -9.70
N VAL A 451 -0.76 14.27 -8.70
CA VAL A 451 0.40 14.36 -7.82
C VAL A 451 -0.08 14.07 -6.40
N LEU A 452 0.42 12.98 -5.84
CA LEU A 452 0.17 12.56 -4.47
C LEU A 452 1.29 13.07 -3.58
N VAL A 453 0.95 13.71 -2.48
CA VAL A 453 1.92 14.26 -1.52
C VAL A 453 1.77 13.50 -0.22
N TYR A 454 2.79 12.74 0.16
CA TYR A 454 2.81 11.93 1.37
C TYR A 454 3.65 12.59 2.44
N ASN A 455 3.17 12.58 3.69
CA ASN A 455 4.00 12.88 4.85
C ASN A 455 4.68 11.59 5.31
N LEU A 456 5.99 11.50 5.12
CA LEU A 456 6.72 10.28 5.41
C LEU A 456 6.88 9.99 6.91
N THR A 457 6.65 10.95 7.82
CA THR A 457 6.66 10.67 9.27
C THR A 457 5.51 9.76 9.68
N GLY A 458 4.30 10.02 9.17
CA GLY A 458 3.10 9.22 9.45
C GLY A 458 2.79 8.18 8.37
N GLY A 459 3.41 8.28 7.19
CA GLY A 459 3.05 7.47 6.02
C GLY A 459 1.67 7.81 5.45
N LEU A 460 1.07 8.92 5.89
CA LEU A 460 -0.26 9.34 5.49
C LEU A 460 -0.21 10.24 4.26
N LEU A 461 -1.24 10.11 3.42
CA LEU A 461 -1.47 11.01 2.31
C LEU A 461 -1.83 12.39 2.86
N HIS A 462 -1.03 13.39 2.51
CA HIS A 462 -1.24 14.79 2.90
C HIS A 462 -2.19 15.50 1.92
N LYS A 463 -1.94 15.36 0.61
CA LYS A 463 -2.81 15.90 -0.46
C LYS A 463 -2.77 15.03 -1.71
N GLU A 464 -3.92 14.91 -2.38
CA GLU A 464 -4.05 14.39 -3.73
C GLU A 464 -4.49 15.53 -4.65
N LEU A 465 -3.69 15.80 -5.69
CA LEU A 465 -3.91 16.93 -6.61
C LEU A 465 -3.98 16.41 -8.04
N SER A 466 -5.11 16.59 -8.71
CA SER A 466 -5.25 16.29 -10.14
C SER A 466 -4.73 17.46 -10.97
N VAL A 467 -3.44 17.43 -11.32
CA VAL A 467 -2.73 18.58 -11.91
C VAL A 467 -2.63 18.48 -13.43
N HIS A 468 -2.46 17.27 -13.96
CA HIS A 468 -2.17 17.01 -15.36
C HIS A 468 -3.24 16.15 -16.02
N SER A 469 -3.29 16.21 -17.35
CA SER A 469 -4.14 15.32 -18.16
C SER A 469 -3.47 14.00 -18.53
N CYS A 470 -2.14 13.94 -18.39
CA CYS A 470 -1.27 12.84 -18.82
C CYS A 470 -0.32 12.43 -17.67
N GLU A 471 0.45 11.36 -17.88
CA GLU A 471 1.48 10.88 -16.94
C GLU A 471 2.43 12.02 -16.51
N VAL A 472 2.61 12.15 -15.19
CA VAL A 472 3.59 13.08 -14.62
C VAL A 472 5.00 12.53 -14.83
N ARG A 473 5.80 13.24 -15.63
CA ARG A 473 7.16 12.82 -16.02
C ARG A 473 8.24 13.26 -15.04
N GLY A 474 8.00 14.33 -14.29
CA GLY A 474 8.93 14.78 -13.27
C GLY A 474 8.40 15.93 -12.42
N ILE A 475 9.01 16.09 -11.25
CA ILE A 475 8.64 17.05 -10.23
C ILE A 475 9.91 17.71 -9.67
N GLU A 476 9.91 19.02 -9.51
CA GLU A 476 11.00 19.76 -8.86
C GLU A 476 10.44 20.81 -7.89
N TRP A 477 10.88 20.76 -6.64
CA TRP A 477 10.45 21.69 -5.59
C TRP A 477 11.13 23.06 -5.74
N ILE A 478 10.31 24.11 -5.69
CA ILE A 478 10.75 25.52 -5.72
C ILE A 478 10.76 26.13 -4.32
N SER A 479 9.96 25.60 -3.39
CA SER A 479 9.96 25.97 -1.98
C SER A 479 9.63 24.73 -1.13
N LEU A 480 9.41 24.90 0.18
CA LEU A 480 8.91 23.83 1.05
C LEU A 480 7.42 23.54 0.84
N THR A 481 6.70 24.47 0.23
CA THR A 481 5.24 24.43 0.08
C THR A 481 4.79 24.49 -1.37
N SER A 482 5.71 24.62 -2.32
CA SER A 482 5.37 24.69 -3.75
C SER A 482 6.37 23.95 -4.61
N PHE A 483 5.87 23.37 -5.70
CA PHE A 483 6.65 22.60 -6.65
C PHE A 483 6.17 22.86 -8.08
N LEU A 484 7.04 22.53 -9.03
CA LEU A 484 6.74 22.46 -10.45
C LEU A 484 6.62 20.99 -10.84
N SER A 485 5.58 20.64 -11.58
CA SER A 485 5.41 19.31 -12.18
C SER A 485 5.21 19.44 -13.68
N PHE A 486 5.76 18.49 -14.44
CA PHE A 486 5.58 18.46 -15.88
C PHE A 486 5.07 17.12 -16.40
N ALA A 487 4.26 17.20 -17.43
CA ALA A 487 3.72 16.08 -18.17
C ALA A 487 3.78 16.37 -19.67
N THR A 488 3.87 15.31 -20.47
CA THR A 488 3.92 15.40 -21.93
C THR A 488 2.88 14.45 -22.50
N SER A 489 2.03 14.95 -23.40
CA SER A 489 1.03 14.10 -24.07
C SER A 489 1.67 13.09 -25.02
N ALA A 490 0.86 12.14 -25.49
CA ALA A 490 1.25 11.33 -26.64
C ALA A 490 1.55 12.22 -27.86
N PRO A 491 2.56 11.87 -28.69
CA PRO A 491 2.89 12.62 -29.88
C PRO A 491 1.77 12.53 -30.93
N ASN A 492 1.54 13.65 -31.61
CA ASN A 492 0.64 13.74 -32.75
C ASN A 492 1.29 13.13 -34.01
N ASN A 493 0.57 13.14 -35.14
CA ASN A 493 1.08 12.59 -36.42
C ASN A 493 2.37 13.26 -36.93
N MET A 494 2.68 14.47 -36.43
CA MET A 494 3.90 15.22 -36.76
C MET A 494 5.01 15.01 -35.73
N GLY A 495 4.82 14.14 -34.74
CA GLY A 495 5.78 13.90 -33.65
C GLY A 495 5.81 14.99 -32.57
N LEU A 496 4.92 16.00 -32.65
CA LEU A 496 4.82 17.09 -31.68
C LEU A 496 3.88 16.70 -30.53
N VAL A 497 4.13 17.23 -29.34
CA VAL A 497 3.35 16.93 -28.13
C VAL A 497 2.77 18.20 -27.51
N ARG A 498 1.80 18.00 -26.63
CA ARG A 498 1.37 19.01 -25.67
C ARG A 498 2.18 18.87 -24.39
N ASN A 499 2.98 19.89 -24.11
CA ASN A 499 3.78 20.02 -22.89
C ASN A 499 2.99 20.78 -21.83
N GLU A 500 2.74 20.14 -20.70
CA GLU A 500 2.11 20.75 -19.54
C GLU A 500 3.17 20.97 -18.45
N LEU A 501 3.47 22.24 -18.12
CA LEU A 501 4.32 22.59 -16.98
C LEU A 501 3.48 23.41 -15.99
N GLN A 502 3.19 22.83 -14.83
CA GLN A 502 2.28 23.38 -13.83
C GLN A 502 3.04 23.78 -12.58
N HIS A 503 2.73 24.96 -12.05
CA HIS A 503 3.14 25.39 -10.71
C HIS A 503 2.03 25.08 -9.73
N VAL A 504 2.36 24.40 -8.64
CA VAL A 504 1.42 23.98 -7.61
C VAL A 504 1.82 24.59 -6.27
N ASP A 505 0.88 25.26 -5.62
CA ASP A 505 1.02 25.72 -4.24
C ASP A 505 0.25 24.80 -3.29
N LEU A 506 0.96 24.15 -2.38
CA LEU A 506 0.40 23.13 -1.49
C LEU A 506 -0.65 23.68 -0.52
N PRO A 507 -0.43 24.78 0.21
CA PRO A 507 -1.41 25.23 1.21
C PRO A 507 -2.75 25.59 0.56
N THR A 508 -2.71 26.32 -0.55
CA THR A 508 -3.92 26.76 -1.26
C THR A 508 -4.50 25.70 -2.20
N GLY A 509 -3.70 24.72 -2.64
CA GLY A 509 -4.07 23.76 -3.68
C GLY A 509 -4.21 24.39 -5.07
N ARG A 510 -3.79 25.65 -5.26
CA ARG A 510 -3.89 26.34 -6.55
C ARG A 510 -2.82 25.81 -7.51
N CYS A 511 -3.24 25.54 -8.74
CA CYS A 511 -2.36 25.21 -9.84
C CYS A 511 -2.53 26.23 -10.98
N PHE A 512 -1.43 26.57 -11.64
CA PHE A 512 -1.45 27.39 -12.86
C PHE A 512 -0.34 26.96 -13.83
N ALA A 513 -0.59 27.17 -15.13
CA ALA A 513 0.37 26.85 -16.17
C ALA A 513 1.56 27.82 -16.11
N PHE A 514 2.74 27.31 -15.78
CA PHE A 514 3.94 28.13 -15.58
C PHE A 514 4.42 28.78 -16.89
N ARG A 515 4.24 28.09 -18.05
CA ARG A 515 4.57 28.61 -19.39
C ARG A 515 3.39 29.33 -20.07
N GLY A 516 2.31 29.60 -19.32
CA GLY A 516 1.09 30.21 -19.87
C GLY A 516 0.47 29.33 -20.96
N GLU A 517 0.16 29.93 -22.12
CA GLU A 517 -0.39 29.22 -23.28
C GLU A 517 0.67 28.50 -24.13
N ARG A 518 1.96 28.64 -23.80
CA ARG A 518 3.04 27.94 -24.52
C ARG A 518 3.06 26.47 -24.13
N GLY A 519 3.28 25.60 -25.11
CA GLY A 519 3.42 24.16 -24.90
C GLY A 519 2.58 23.29 -25.82
N ASN A 520 1.69 23.86 -26.64
CA ASN A 520 0.98 23.10 -27.68
C ASN A 520 1.88 22.94 -28.92
N ASP A 521 1.84 21.74 -29.53
CA ASP A 521 2.57 21.40 -30.74
C ASP A 521 4.08 21.72 -30.67
N GLU A 522 4.72 21.35 -29.55
CA GLU A 522 6.17 21.50 -29.35
C GLU A 522 6.86 20.12 -29.21
N PRO A 523 8.18 20.02 -29.43
CA PRO A 523 8.95 18.85 -29.02
C PRO A 523 8.81 18.58 -27.52
N ALA A 524 8.90 17.32 -27.11
CA ALA A 524 8.65 16.92 -25.73
C ALA A 524 9.69 17.50 -24.74
N ILE A 525 9.22 17.92 -23.56
CA ILE A 525 10.08 18.24 -22.43
C ILE A 525 10.73 16.94 -21.93
N GLU A 526 12.05 16.91 -21.91
CA GLU A 526 12.84 15.78 -21.40
C GLU A 526 13.14 15.95 -19.90
N MET A 527 13.51 17.17 -19.49
CA MET A 527 13.85 17.44 -18.10
C MET A 527 13.66 18.91 -17.72
N ILE A 528 13.39 19.12 -16.43
CA ILE A 528 13.37 20.43 -15.80
C ILE A 528 14.37 20.48 -14.65
N LYS A 529 15.06 21.61 -14.46
CA LYS A 529 16.02 21.79 -13.37
C LYS A 529 15.88 23.17 -12.75
N VAL A 530 15.51 23.21 -11.48
CA VAL A 530 15.46 24.43 -10.69
C VAL A 530 16.85 24.72 -10.10
N SER A 531 17.28 25.97 -10.18
CA SER A 531 18.50 26.50 -9.57
C SER A 531 18.60 26.25 -8.05
N HIS A 532 19.80 26.33 -7.49
CA HIS A 532 20.02 26.09 -6.06
C HIS A 532 19.36 27.15 -5.18
N LEU A 533 19.39 28.41 -5.63
CA LEU A 533 18.74 29.52 -4.96
C LEU A 533 17.25 29.67 -5.33
N LYS A 534 16.72 28.77 -6.16
CA LYS A 534 15.30 28.75 -6.59
C LYS A 534 14.88 30.02 -7.34
N GLN A 535 15.82 30.68 -8.01
CA GLN A 535 15.60 31.90 -8.80
C GLN A 535 15.29 31.57 -10.26
N TYR A 536 16.01 30.59 -10.81
CA TYR A 536 15.94 30.20 -12.21
C TYR A 536 15.46 28.77 -12.40
N LEU A 537 14.84 28.54 -13.56
CA LEU A 537 14.43 27.24 -14.07
C LEU A 537 14.99 27.05 -15.48
N VAL A 538 15.59 25.90 -15.75
CA VAL A 538 15.91 25.46 -17.12
C VAL A 538 14.93 24.38 -17.54
N VAL A 539 14.37 24.54 -18.75
CA VAL A 539 13.52 23.56 -19.42
C VAL A 539 14.26 23.05 -20.64
N VAL A 540 14.47 21.73 -20.70
CA VAL A 540 15.17 21.05 -21.79
C VAL A 540 14.17 20.24 -22.61
N PHE A 541 14.29 20.33 -23.92
CA PHE A 541 13.45 19.63 -24.89
C PHE A 541 14.29 18.64 -25.70
N ARG A 542 13.63 17.66 -26.33
CA ARG A 542 14.30 16.66 -27.19
C ARG A 542 14.97 17.28 -28.42
N ASP A 543 14.22 18.08 -29.18
CA ASP A 543 14.64 18.63 -30.48
C ASP A 543 14.45 20.16 -30.58
N LYS A 544 14.39 20.83 -29.43
CA LYS A 544 14.26 22.29 -29.32
C LYS A 544 15.34 22.85 -28.39
N PRO A 545 15.90 24.05 -28.68
CA PRO A 545 16.85 24.69 -27.78
C PRO A 545 16.28 24.85 -26.36
N LEU A 546 17.15 24.75 -25.35
CA LEU A 546 16.71 24.92 -23.97
C LEU A 546 16.18 26.34 -23.72
N GLU A 547 15.22 26.43 -22.81
CA GLU A 547 14.65 27.69 -22.33
C GLU A 547 15.09 27.95 -20.88
N LEU A 548 15.49 29.19 -20.59
CA LEU A 548 15.81 29.68 -19.26
C LEU A 548 14.72 30.64 -18.79
N TRP A 549 14.16 30.38 -17.61
CA TRP A 549 13.04 31.10 -17.02
C TRP A 549 13.39 31.66 -15.64
N ASP A 550 12.79 32.78 -15.26
CA ASP A 550 12.73 33.27 -13.88
C ASP A 550 11.54 32.60 -13.16
N VAL A 551 11.81 31.92 -12.05
CA VAL A 551 10.82 31.16 -11.27
C VAL A 551 9.85 32.07 -10.54
N ARG A 552 10.32 33.24 -10.09
CA ARG A 552 9.53 34.17 -9.28
C ARG A 552 8.50 34.92 -10.10
N THR A 553 8.89 35.32 -11.31
CA THR A 553 8.02 36.08 -12.23
C THR A 553 7.33 35.20 -13.25
N GLY A 554 7.81 33.98 -13.49
CA GLY A 554 7.31 33.10 -14.56
C GLY A 554 7.65 33.64 -15.96
N THR A 555 8.70 34.45 -16.10
CA THR A 555 9.08 35.07 -17.38
C THR A 555 10.23 34.34 -18.04
N LEU A 556 10.14 34.17 -19.37
CA LEU A 556 11.23 33.64 -20.19
C LEU A 556 12.38 34.66 -20.25
N LEU A 557 13.56 34.27 -19.77
CA LEU A 557 14.76 35.10 -19.78
C LEU A 557 15.54 34.97 -21.10
N ARG A 558 15.72 33.73 -21.57
CA ARG A 558 16.44 33.44 -22.80
C ARG A 558 16.01 32.10 -23.40
N GLU A 559 15.77 32.10 -24.69
CA GLU A 559 15.76 30.91 -25.54
C GLU A 559 17.12 30.78 -26.21
N MET A 560 17.74 29.60 -26.14
CA MET A 560 19.05 29.39 -26.76
C MET A 560 18.94 29.35 -28.29
N ALA A 561 20.06 29.59 -28.98
CA ALA A 561 20.09 29.60 -30.44
C ALA A 561 19.68 28.25 -31.05
N LYS A 562 19.18 28.24 -32.29
CA LYS A 562 18.80 26.99 -32.97
C LYS A 562 19.95 26.00 -33.15
N ASN A 563 21.18 26.48 -33.23
CA ASN A 563 22.40 25.65 -33.35
C ASN A 563 22.95 25.24 -31.97
N PHE A 564 22.14 25.31 -30.92
CA PHE A 564 22.56 24.90 -29.58
C PHE A 564 22.67 23.37 -29.52
N PRO A 565 23.74 22.82 -28.92
CA PRO A 565 23.94 21.38 -28.85
C PRO A 565 22.82 20.69 -28.05
N THR A 566 22.46 19.47 -28.45
CA THR A 566 21.44 18.67 -27.76
C THR A 566 21.92 18.33 -26.36
N VAL A 567 21.14 18.72 -25.35
CA VAL A 567 21.50 18.53 -23.94
C VAL A 567 21.13 17.11 -23.50
N THR A 568 22.13 16.36 -23.04
CA THR A 568 21.94 15.00 -22.51
C THR A 568 21.73 15.00 -21.00
N ALA A 569 22.46 15.84 -20.28
CA ALA A 569 22.33 16.00 -18.83
C ALA A 569 22.67 17.42 -18.39
N LEU A 570 22.04 17.88 -17.30
CA LEU A 570 22.20 19.24 -16.78
C LEU A 570 22.11 19.27 -15.26
N GLU A 571 23.02 19.99 -14.61
CA GLU A 571 23.01 20.22 -13.15
C GLU A 571 23.53 21.62 -12.79
N TRP A 572 22.90 22.25 -11.79
CA TRP A 572 23.32 23.54 -11.28
C TRP A 572 24.55 23.43 -10.37
N SER A 573 25.32 24.51 -10.25
CA SER A 573 26.42 24.59 -9.29
C SER A 573 25.89 24.89 -7.88
N PRO A 574 26.36 24.17 -6.85
CA PRO A 574 26.05 24.48 -5.46
C PRO A 574 26.81 25.71 -4.95
N SER A 575 27.68 26.30 -5.75
CA SER A 575 28.40 27.52 -5.41
C SER A 575 27.58 28.76 -5.79
N HIS A 576 27.48 29.73 -4.86
CA HIS A 576 26.77 30.98 -5.12
C HIS A 576 27.49 32.15 -4.42
N ASN A 577 27.56 33.31 -5.08
CA ASN A 577 28.18 34.50 -4.52
C ASN A 577 27.20 35.30 -3.65
N LEU A 578 26.83 34.77 -2.49
CA LEU A 578 25.89 35.44 -1.57
C LEU A 578 26.44 36.75 -0.97
N LYS A 579 27.76 36.95 -0.94
CA LYS A 579 28.38 38.19 -0.44
C LYS A 579 28.07 39.37 -1.36
N SER A 580 28.17 39.19 -2.68
CA SER A 580 27.80 40.25 -3.63
C SER A 580 26.29 40.55 -3.57
N LEU A 581 25.45 39.52 -3.40
CA LEU A 581 24.00 39.68 -3.25
C LEU A 581 23.64 40.54 -2.04
N LYS A 582 24.18 40.23 -0.85
CA LYS A 582 23.91 41.02 0.37
C LYS A 582 24.34 42.48 0.23
N LYS A 583 25.48 42.73 -0.42
CA LYS A 583 25.95 44.09 -0.71
C LYS A 583 24.99 44.83 -1.66
N LYS A 584 24.53 44.16 -2.72
CA LYS A 584 23.53 44.71 -3.65
C LYS A 584 22.18 44.96 -2.98
N GLN A 585 21.71 44.06 -2.12
CA GLN A 585 20.47 44.23 -1.36
C GLN A 585 20.55 45.40 -0.38
N LEU A 586 21.68 45.58 0.31
CA LEU A 586 21.88 46.70 1.23
C LEU A 586 21.90 48.04 0.46
N ALA A 587 22.66 48.10 -0.64
CA ALA A 587 22.71 49.28 -1.51
C ALA A 587 21.34 49.61 -2.12
N ALA A 588 20.59 48.59 -2.55
CA ALA A 588 19.23 48.79 -3.08
C ALA A 588 18.26 49.24 -1.98
N ARG A 589 18.38 48.74 -0.76
CA ARG A 589 17.57 49.19 0.39
C ARG A 589 17.87 50.65 0.76
N GLU A 590 19.14 51.06 0.71
CA GLU A 590 19.55 52.46 0.88
C GLU A 590 19.03 53.35 -0.26
N ALA A 591 19.01 52.86 -1.51
CA ALA A 591 18.46 53.57 -2.65
C ALA A 591 16.93 53.69 -2.58
N MET A 592 16.22 52.62 -2.20
CA MET A 592 14.76 52.63 -2.00
C MET A 592 14.34 53.56 -0.86
N ALA A 593 15.16 53.70 0.18
CA ALA A 593 14.91 54.67 1.26
C ALA A 593 14.99 56.13 0.80
N ARG A 594 15.65 56.40 -0.35
CA ARG A 594 15.78 57.73 -0.94
C ARG A 594 14.75 58.04 -2.04
N GLN A 595 14.01 57.04 -2.52
CA GLN A 595 12.97 57.21 -3.54
C GLN A 595 11.57 57.29 -2.91
N THR A 596 10.71 58.16 -3.44
CA THR A 596 9.33 58.35 -2.97
C THR A 596 8.32 57.49 -3.72
N ASP A 597 8.58 57.16 -4.99
CA ASP A 597 7.63 56.43 -5.85
C ASP A 597 7.61 54.92 -5.62
N ALA A 598 6.42 54.32 -5.67
CA ALA A 598 6.19 52.90 -5.40
C ALA A 598 6.56 51.98 -6.59
N GLU A 599 6.37 52.43 -7.83
CA GLU A 599 6.70 51.66 -9.04
C GLU A 599 8.20 51.49 -9.23
N SER A 600 8.98 52.56 -9.03
CA SER A 600 10.45 52.50 -9.11
C SER A 600 11.07 51.64 -8.01
N LYS A 601 10.45 51.58 -6.83
CA LYS A 601 10.81 50.63 -5.76
C LYS A 601 10.59 49.18 -6.18
N ALA A 602 9.50 48.88 -6.89
CA ALA A 602 9.19 47.54 -7.36
C ALA A 602 10.19 47.08 -8.43
N GLU A 603 10.54 47.93 -9.40
CA GLU A 603 11.56 47.64 -10.42
C GLU A 603 12.96 47.42 -9.82
N LEU A 604 13.40 48.26 -8.87
CA LEU A 604 14.68 48.09 -8.20
C LEU A 604 14.77 46.77 -7.40
N SER A 605 13.66 46.29 -6.87
CA SER A 605 13.60 45.01 -6.14
C SER A 605 13.67 43.80 -7.07
N GLN A 606 13.17 43.93 -8.31
CA GLN A 606 13.12 42.83 -9.29
C GLN A 606 14.48 42.53 -9.94
N GLY A 607 15.43 43.47 -9.95
CA GLY A 607 16.75 43.29 -10.57
C GLY A 607 17.85 42.67 -9.67
N ILE A 608 17.55 42.33 -8.42
CA ILE A 608 18.55 41.84 -7.46
C ILE A 608 18.61 40.32 -7.46
N SER A 609 19.26 39.76 -8.48
CA SER A 609 19.49 38.31 -8.56
C SER A 609 20.92 37.95 -8.18
N ALA A 610 21.08 36.74 -7.64
CA ALA A 610 22.39 36.19 -7.37
C ALA A 610 22.97 35.61 -8.66
N ARG A 611 24.29 35.71 -8.82
CA ARG A 611 24.96 34.99 -9.89
C ARG A 611 24.99 33.50 -9.57
N GLU A 612 24.42 32.71 -10.47
CA GLU A 612 24.42 31.25 -10.43
C GLU A 612 25.05 30.67 -11.71
N HIS A 613 25.42 29.40 -11.64
CA HIS A 613 26.15 28.71 -12.69
C HIS A 613 25.55 27.32 -12.87
N PHE A 614 25.51 26.81 -14.10
CA PHE A 614 25.15 25.41 -14.35
C PHE A 614 26.07 24.82 -15.41
N VAL A 615 26.15 23.49 -15.40
CA VAL A 615 26.85 22.70 -16.40
C VAL A 615 25.89 21.78 -17.12
N PHE A 616 26.16 21.53 -18.39
CA PHE A 616 25.43 20.55 -19.17
C PHE A 616 26.38 19.82 -20.12
N THR A 617 25.96 18.64 -20.57
CA THR A 617 26.70 17.83 -21.55
C THR A 617 25.93 17.69 -22.85
N ASP A 618 26.66 17.51 -23.95
CA ASP A 618 26.10 17.15 -25.25
C ASP A 618 26.15 15.65 -25.52
N THR A 619 25.75 15.25 -26.73
CA THR A 619 25.80 13.86 -27.21
C THR A 619 27.23 13.33 -27.36
N ASP A 620 28.19 14.23 -27.57
CA ASP A 620 29.61 13.94 -27.76
C ASP A 620 30.37 13.88 -26.41
N GLY A 621 29.69 14.14 -25.30
CA GLY A 621 30.24 14.13 -23.95
C GLY A 621 31.02 15.41 -23.57
N GLN A 622 30.96 16.47 -24.39
CA GLN A 622 31.58 17.75 -24.07
C GLN A 622 30.80 18.44 -22.95
N VAL A 623 31.49 18.95 -21.93
CA VAL A 623 30.88 19.66 -20.80
C VAL A 623 30.94 21.16 -21.05
N TYR A 624 29.79 21.81 -21.02
CA TYR A 624 29.64 23.25 -21.18
C TYR A 624 29.30 23.88 -19.84
N HIS A 625 29.85 25.06 -19.58
CA HIS A 625 29.56 25.86 -18.40
C HIS A 625 28.84 27.15 -18.80
N ILE A 626 27.70 27.46 -18.16
CA ILE A 626 26.94 28.70 -18.38
C ILE A 626 26.78 29.44 -17.06
N THR A 627 26.85 30.78 -17.12
CA THR A 627 26.65 31.65 -15.96
C THR A 627 25.45 32.57 -16.17
N VAL A 628 24.60 32.67 -15.15
CA VAL A 628 23.34 33.42 -15.16
C VAL A 628 23.36 34.46 -14.04
N GLU A 629 23.06 35.72 -14.37
CA GLU A 629 22.91 36.81 -13.40
C GLU A 629 21.82 37.78 -13.88
N GLY A 630 20.68 37.80 -13.18
CA GLY A 630 19.48 38.53 -13.62
C GLY A 630 19.05 38.05 -15.01
N ASN A 631 18.96 38.99 -15.96
CA ASN A 631 18.65 38.72 -17.36
C ASN A 631 19.89 38.43 -18.22
N THR A 632 21.09 38.49 -17.63
CA THR A 632 22.34 38.25 -18.38
C THR A 632 22.77 36.80 -18.30
N VAL A 633 22.94 36.17 -19.46
CA VAL A 633 23.42 34.80 -19.61
C VAL A 633 24.72 34.82 -20.41
N LYS A 634 25.79 34.28 -19.84
CA LYS A 634 27.13 34.26 -20.44
C LYS A 634 27.63 32.82 -20.56
N ASP A 635 28.11 32.49 -21.74
CA ASP A 635 28.76 31.20 -22.01
C ASP A 635 30.16 31.21 -21.40
N GLY A 636 30.47 30.15 -20.66
CA GLY A 636 31.74 29.95 -19.99
C GLY A 636 32.65 28.99 -20.74
N ALA A 637 33.47 28.28 -19.98
CA ALA A 637 34.42 27.31 -20.53
C ALA A 637 33.70 26.08 -21.12
N ARG A 638 34.35 25.49 -22.13
CA ARG A 638 34.01 24.17 -22.68
C ARG A 638 35.13 23.22 -22.28
N ILE A 639 34.79 22.11 -21.64
CA ILE A 639 35.73 21.07 -21.23
C ILE A 639 35.52 19.88 -22.18
N PRO A 640 36.57 19.43 -22.90
CA PRO A 640 36.45 18.31 -23.82
C PRO A 640 36.09 17.01 -23.08
N PRO A 641 35.41 16.06 -23.75
CA PRO A 641 35.07 14.76 -23.18
C PRO A 641 36.32 14.00 -22.73
N ASP A 642 36.19 13.28 -21.61
CA ASP A 642 37.17 12.29 -21.19
C ASP A 642 37.00 11.04 -22.07
N GLY A 643 38.04 10.62 -22.78
CA GLY A 643 37.96 9.53 -23.78
C GLY A 643 37.58 8.16 -23.20
N SER A 644 37.46 8.06 -21.87
CA SER A 644 37.01 6.87 -21.14
C SER A 644 35.49 6.77 -20.99
N MET A 645 34.73 7.81 -21.31
CA MET A 645 33.27 7.86 -21.11
C MET A 645 32.50 7.64 -22.41
N GLY A 646 31.38 6.91 -22.33
CA GLY A 646 30.37 6.87 -23.39
C GLY A 646 29.49 8.13 -23.38
N SER A 647 28.30 8.04 -24.00
CA SER A 647 27.32 9.13 -23.96
C SER A 647 26.84 9.37 -22.53
N ILE A 648 27.01 10.60 -22.03
CA ILE A 648 26.70 10.97 -20.65
C ILE A 648 25.17 11.04 -20.48
N ALA A 649 24.63 10.23 -19.57
CA ALA A 649 23.19 10.16 -19.32
C ALA A 649 22.73 11.03 -18.15
N CYS A 650 23.58 11.22 -17.14
CA CYS A 650 23.22 12.01 -15.97
C CYS A 650 24.45 12.61 -15.25
N ILE A 651 24.20 13.70 -14.52
CA ILE A 651 25.22 14.47 -13.80
C ILE A 651 24.71 14.79 -12.40
N ALA A 652 25.59 14.75 -11.41
CA ALA A 652 25.33 15.27 -10.08
C ALA A 652 26.51 16.10 -9.58
N TRP A 653 26.22 17.22 -8.91
CA TRP A 653 27.25 18.13 -8.39
C TRP A 653 27.04 18.42 -6.90
N LYS A 654 28.07 18.21 -6.08
CA LYS A 654 28.09 18.65 -4.69
C LYS A 654 29.45 19.17 -4.24
N GLY A 655 29.47 20.42 -3.76
CA GLY A 655 30.70 21.09 -3.34
C GLY A 655 31.70 21.16 -4.50
N ASP A 656 32.89 20.61 -4.29
CA ASP A 656 33.96 20.55 -5.30
C ASP A 656 33.94 19.25 -6.12
N THR A 657 32.96 18.37 -5.90
CA THR A 657 32.86 17.06 -6.57
C THR A 657 31.74 17.08 -7.62
N LEU A 658 32.09 16.78 -8.87
CA LEU A 658 31.16 16.54 -9.97
C LEU A 658 31.22 15.07 -10.36
N VAL A 659 30.06 14.43 -10.54
CA VAL A 659 29.99 13.02 -10.95
C VAL A 659 29.17 12.91 -12.23
N LEU A 660 29.74 12.21 -13.21
CA LEU A 660 29.13 11.93 -14.51
C LEU A 660 28.83 10.43 -14.59
N GLY A 661 27.65 10.07 -15.10
CA GLY A 661 27.27 8.69 -15.38
C GLY A 661 26.86 8.52 -16.84
N ASP A 662 27.36 7.48 -17.50
CA ASP A 662 27.10 7.21 -18.91
C ASP A 662 26.08 6.07 -19.14
N VAL A 663 25.75 5.84 -20.41
CA VAL A 663 24.84 4.76 -20.85
C VAL A 663 25.47 3.37 -20.72
N ASP A 664 26.80 3.26 -20.65
CA ASP A 664 27.52 1.98 -20.55
C ASP A 664 27.71 1.52 -19.09
N GLY A 665 27.47 2.41 -18.11
CA GLY A 665 27.59 2.12 -16.69
C GLY A 665 28.89 2.56 -16.06
N ASN A 666 29.66 3.43 -16.70
CA ASN A 666 30.84 4.05 -16.10
C ASN A 666 30.44 5.29 -15.31
N LEU A 667 31.10 5.48 -14.17
CA LEU A 667 30.99 6.67 -13.33
C LEU A 667 32.32 7.41 -13.34
N ASN A 668 32.31 8.70 -13.67
CA ASN A 668 33.50 9.54 -13.58
C ASN A 668 33.36 10.54 -12.44
N PHE A 669 34.23 10.42 -11.45
CA PHE A 669 34.31 11.31 -10.30
C PHE A 669 35.36 12.39 -10.57
N TRP A 670 34.92 13.64 -10.67
CA TRP A 670 35.77 14.78 -10.93
C TRP A 670 35.88 15.67 -9.69
N ASP A 671 37.08 15.76 -9.14
CA ASP A 671 37.43 16.76 -8.13
C ASP A 671 37.84 18.06 -8.84
N LEU A 672 37.01 19.08 -8.75
CA LEU A 672 37.21 20.38 -9.38
C LEU A 672 38.35 21.19 -8.72
N LYS A 673 38.60 20.96 -7.43
CA LYS A 673 39.66 21.64 -6.68
C LYS A 673 41.02 21.05 -7.01
N ALA A 674 41.11 19.72 -7.05
CA ALA A 674 42.33 19.01 -7.43
C ALA A 674 42.53 18.91 -8.95
N ARG A 675 41.48 19.16 -9.73
CA ARG A 675 41.41 18.95 -11.19
C ARG A 675 41.76 17.52 -11.60
N LEU A 676 41.30 16.54 -10.81
CA LEU A 676 41.53 15.11 -11.02
C LEU A 676 40.21 14.42 -11.36
N SER A 677 40.17 13.68 -12.47
CA SER A 677 39.07 12.79 -12.83
C SER A 677 39.43 11.33 -12.52
N ARG A 678 38.45 10.55 -12.08
CA ARG A 678 38.58 9.11 -11.82
C ARG A 678 37.37 8.39 -12.38
N GLY A 679 37.57 7.70 -13.50
CA GLY A 679 36.59 6.81 -14.11
C GLY A 679 36.57 5.44 -13.41
N ILE A 680 35.36 4.95 -13.10
CA ILE A 680 35.11 3.63 -12.54
C ILE A 680 34.05 2.92 -13.39
N PRO A 681 34.39 1.79 -14.03
CA PRO A 681 33.41 0.96 -14.70
C PRO A 681 32.63 0.13 -13.66
N THR A 682 31.31 0.33 -13.56
CA THR A 682 30.49 -0.41 -12.60
C THR A 682 30.01 -1.75 -13.15
N HIS A 683 30.05 -1.92 -14.48
CA HIS A 683 29.51 -3.08 -15.21
C HIS A 683 28.02 -3.35 -14.95
N ARG A 684 27.26 -2.32 -14.56
CA ARG A 684 25.81 -2.38 -14.29
C ARG A 684 24.95 -1.89 -15.48
N GLY A 685 25.58 -1.43 -16.55
CA GLY A 685 24.91 -0.80 -17.68
C GLY A 685 24.37 0.60 -17.34
N TRP A 686 23.44 1.10 -18.15
CA TRP A 686 22.97 2.49 -18.15
C TRP A 686 22.66 3.08 -16.77
N VAL A 687 23.42 4.13 -16.42
CA VAL A 687 23.18 5.00 -15.27
C VAL A 687 22.04 5.98 -15.57
N LYS A 688 20.89 5.78 -14.94
CA LYS A 688 19.68 6.56 -15.20
C LYS A 688 19.56 7.83 -14.36
N LYS A 689 20.01 7.80 -13.11
CA LYS A 689 19.84 8.92 -12.17
C LYS A 689 20.97 8.93 -11.14
N LEU A 690 21.50 10.13 -10.89
CA LEU A 690 22.51 10.41 -9.88
C LEU A 690 21.99 11.49 -8.93
N ARG A 691 22.05 11.25 -7.62
CA ARG A 691 21.67 12.25 -6.61
C ARG A 691 22.57 12.17 -5.39
N PHE A 692 23.15 13.29 -4.99
CA PHE A 692 23.88 13.38 -3.74
C PHE A 692 22.95 13.41 -2.53
N ALA A 693 23.38 12.77 -1.44
CA ALA A 693 22.67 12.83 -0.17
C ALA A 693 22.59 14.27 0.36
N PRO A 694 21.50 14.66 1.05
CA PRO A 694 21.42 15.97 1.67
C PRO A 694 22.36 16.07 2.88
N GLY A 695 22.65 17.31 3.29
CA GLY A 695 23.50 17.62 4.44
C GLY A 695 24.88 18.15 4.06
N LYS A 696 25.37 19.12 4.83
CA LYS A 696 26.68 19.75 4.59
C LYS A 696 27.80 18.75 4.89
N GLY A 697 28.67 18.48 3.92
CA GLY A 697 29.80 17.57 4.07
C GLY A 697 29.48 16.08 3.91
N ASN A 698 28.20 15.72 3.76
CA ASN A 698 27.78 14.36 3.44
C ASN A 698 28.12 14.05 1.98
N GLN A 699 29.10 13.21 1.71
CA GLN A 699 29.58 12.90 0.36
C GLN A 699 29.08 11.54 -0.13
N LYS A 700 27.88 11.13 0.31
CA LYS A 700 27.21 9.95 -0.21
C LYS A 700 26.46 10.28 -1.50
N LEU A 701 26.54 9.40 -2.48
CA LEU A 701 25.92 9.50 -3.79
C LEU A 701 25.01 8.30 -4.01
N LEU A 702 23.79 8.54 -4.45
CA LEU A 702 22.84 7.51 -4.86
C LEU A 702 22.84 7.40 -6.38
N VAL A 703 23.00 6.17 -6.87
CA VAL A 703 23.13 5.83 -8.27
C VAL A 703 22.01 4.84 -8.63
N MET A 704 21.21 5.13 -9.65
CA MET A 704 20.23 4.20 -10.20
C MET A 704 20.67 3.69 -11.55
N TYR A 705 20.67 2.37 -11.70
CA TYR A 705 20.92 1.66 -12.94
C TYR A 705 19.61 1.07 -13.49
N THR A 706 19.69 0.39 -14.62
CA THR A 706 18.55 -0.37 -15.18
C THR A 706 18.14 -1.57 -14.31
N ASP A 707 19.10 -2.17 -13.60
CA ASP A 707 18.96 -3.43 -12.86
C ASP A 707 19.01 -3.27 -11.32
N GLY A 708 19.03 -2.04 -10.80
CA GLY A 708 19.13 -1.79 -9.37
C GLY A 708 19.61 -0.39 -9.00
N ALA A 709 20.01 -0.21 -7.74
CA ALA A 709 20.55 1.04 -7.22
C ALA A 709 21.72 0.79 -6.26
N GLU A 710 22.61 1.78 -6.12
CA GLU A 710 23.78 1.71 -5.25
C GLU A 710 24.00 3.03 -4.51
N VAL A 711 24.54 2.95 -3.30
CA VAL A 711 25.10 4.10 -2.58
C VAL A 711 26.60 4.05 -2.64
N TRP A 712 27.21 5.15 -3.06
CA TRP A 712 28.65 5.35 -3.14
C TRP A 712 29.11 6.39 -2.12
N ASP A 713 30.31 6.23 -1.58
CA ASP A 713 31.05 7.29 -0.91
C ASP A 713 31.99 7.95 -1.91
N THR A 714 31.79 9.23 -2.20
CA THR A 714 32.60 9.95 -3.19
C THR A 714 33.95 10.43 -2.65
N LYS A 715 34.19 10.39 -1.33
CA LYS A 715 35.51 10.71 -0.75
C LYS A 715 36.51 9.59 -1.00
N GLU A 716 36.12 8.37 -0.62
CA GLU A 716 36.94 7.17 -0.81
C GLU A 716 36.76 6.56 -2.20
N VAL A 717 35.71 6.99 -2.91
CA VAL A 717 35.28 6.47 -4.21
C VAL A 717 35.02 4.96 -4.15
N GLN A 718 34.17 4.56 -3.20
CA GLN A 718 33.80 3.17 -2.95
C GLN A 718 32.29 2.98 -2.83
N MET A 719 31.81 1.84 -3.30
CA MET A 719 30.44 1.39 -3.11
C MET A 719 30.21 1.00 -1.64
N VAL A 720 29.18 1.57 -1.02
CA VAL A 720 28.77 1.33 0.37
C VAL A 720 27.67 0.27 0.44
N SER A 721 26.66 0.37 -0.43
CA SER A 721 25.53 -0.54 -0.46
C SER A 721 25.01 -0.70 -1.89
N SER A 722 24.35 -1.83 -2.14
CA SER A 722 23.83 -2.21 -3.46
C SER A 722 22.55 -3.00 -3.30
N ILE A 723 21.56 -2.66 -4.11
CA ILE A 723 20.31 -3.41 -4.29
C ILE A 723 20.18 -3.78 -5.76
N ARG A 724 19.96 -5.07 -6.04
CA ARG A 724 19.90 -5.61 -7.41
C ARG A 724 18.66 -6.45 -7.66
N VAL A 725 18.02 -6.22 -8.80
CA VAL A 725 16.87 -6.99 -9.28
C VAL A 725 17.32 -8.42 -9.61
N GLY A 726 16.54 -9.42 -9.20
CA GLY A 726 16.82 -10.85 -9.35
C GLY A 726 17.74 -11.44 -8.28
N ARG A 727 18.57 -10.62 -7.61
CA ARG A 727 19.46 -11.08 -6.52
C ARG A 727 18.92 -10.70 -5.14
N ASN A 728 18.61 -9.42 -4.93
CA ASN A 728 18.16 -8.87 -3.66
C ASN A 728 16.64 -8.66 -3.66
N VAL A 729 16.12 -8.09 -4.75
CA VAL A 729 14.69 -7.78 -4.91
C VAL A 729 14.16 -8.39 -6.19
N THR A 730 12.85 -8.64 -6.24
CA THR A 730 12.17 -9.20 -7.42
C THR A 730 11.50 -8.15 -8.29
N HIS A 731 11.27 -6.95 -7.76
CA HIS A 731 10.67 -5.82 -8.47
C HIS A 731 11.73 -4.92 -9.11
N ARG A 732 11.40 -4.30 -10.24
CA ARG A 732 12.24 -3.28 -10.87
C ARG A 732 12.13 -1.94 -10.13
N ILE A 733 13.24 -1.22 -10.05
CA ILE A 733 13.29 0.15 -9.51
C ILE A 733 12.97 1.12 -10.65
N LEU A 734 11.98 1.98 -10.44
CA LEU A 734 11.49 2.95 -11.41
C LEU A 734 12.10 4.33 -11.19
N ASP A 735 12.18 4.77 -9.93
CA ASP A 735 12.78 6.05 -9.56
C ASP A 735 13.36 6.02 -8.15
N ILE A 736 14.28 6.96 -7.87
CA ILE A 736 15.01 7.07 -6.62
C ILE A 736 15.10 8.53 -6.14
N ASP A 737 15.15 8.75 -4.83
CA ASP A 737 15.57 10.02 -4.23
C ASP A 737 16.11 9.81 -2.81
N TRP A 738 16.65 10.86 -2.20
CA TRP A 738 17.01 10.86 -0.78
C TRP A 738 15.87 11.43 0.07
N CYS A 739 15.51 10.75 1.16
CA CYS A 739 14.56 11.29 2.15
C CYS A 739 15.24 12.19 3.17
N THR A 740 16.34 11.67 3.74
CA THR A 740 17.15 12.32 4.77
C THR A 740 18.62 12.09 4.44
N SER A 741 19.54 12.53 5.30
CA SER A 741 20.98 12.32 5.09
C SER A 741 21.42 10.85 5.10
N ASP A 742 20.60 9.98 5.66
CA ASP A 742 20.85 8.56 5.97
C ASP A 742 19.83 7.60 5.34
N LYS A 743 18.72 8.10 4.78
CA LYS A 743 17.64 7.29 4.21
C LYS A 743 17.38 7.62 2.75
N VAL A 744 17.05 6.58 2.00
CA VAL A 744 16.75 6.62 0.57
C VAL A 744 15.30 6.23 0.35
N VAL A 745 14.68 6.77 -0.70
CA VAL A 745 13.37 6.32 -1.19
C VAL A 745 13.49 5.74 -2.58
N LEU A 746 12.80 4.63 -2.79
CA LEU A 746 12.76 3.90 -4.06
C LEU A 746 11.29 3.70 -4.46
N ALA A 747 10.95 4.03 -5.69
CA ALA A 747 9.70 3.64 -6.34
C ALA A 747 9.93 2.34 -7.12
N SER A 748 9.00 1.41 -7.03
CA SER A 748 9.11 0.10 -7.66
C SER A 748 7.89 -0.25 -8.53
N GLU A 749 8.13 -1.18 -9.45
CA GLU A 749 7.13 -1.65 -10.43
C GLU A 749 5.95 -2.42 -9.80
N ASP A 750 6.12 -2.92 -8.58
CA ASP A 750 5.03 -3.50 -7.78
C ASP A 750 4.09 -2.44 -7.16
N GLY A 751 4.16 -1.19 -7.62
CA GLY A 751 3.29 -0.11 -7.14
C GLY A 751 3.63 0.39 -5.74
N CYS A 752 4.74 -0.04 -5.15
CA CYS A 752 5.15 0.38 -3.81
C CYS A 752 6.22 1.49 -3.86
N ILE A 753 6.27 2.28 -2.79
CA ILE A 753 7.35 3.23 -2.51
C ILE A 753 7.98 2.84 -1.17
N ARG A 754 9.28 2.56 -1.18
CA ARG A 754 10.03 2.06 -0.03
C ARG A 754 11.01 3.10 0.47
N VAL A 755 10.89 3.48 1.74
CA VAL A 755 11.87 4.26 2.48
C VAL A 755 12.79 3.28 3.18
N LEU A 756 14.06 3.28 2.80
CA LEU A 756 15.09 2.36 3.30
C LEU A 756 16.20 3.14 4.02
N GLU A 757 16.85 2.48 4.97
CA GLU A 757 18.14 2.92 5.47
C GLU A 757 19.21 2.84 4.37
N MET A 758 20.32 3.58 4.51
CA MET A 758 21.43 3.59 3.55
C MET A 758 21.97 2.19 3.21
N ALA A 759 21.82 1.22 4.11
CA ALA A 759 22.21 -0.18 3.88
C ALA A 759 21.35 -0.91 2.81
N MET A 760 20.17 -0.37 2.47
CA MET A 760 19.24 -0.91 1.45
C MET A 760 18.86 -2.39 1.62
N LYS A 761 18.74 -2.87 2.87
CA LYS A 761 18.46 -4.29 3.15
C LYS A 761 16.97 -4.63 3.23
N SER A 762 16.18 -3.78 3.89
CA SER A 762 14.76 -4.02 4.16
C SER A 762 14.09 -2.70 4.54
N ALA A 763 12.79 -2.59 4.24
CA ALA A 763 11.93 -1.51 4.75
C ALA A 763 11.35 -1.82 6.14
N SER A 764 11.67 -2.98 6.72
CA SER A 764 11.28 -3.37 8.07
C SER A 764 12.04 -2.58 9.12
N TYR A 765 11.33 -2.17 10.17
CA TYR A 765 11.87 -1.52 11.36
C TYR A 765 11.14 -2.09 12.58
N ARG A 766 11.68 -1.84 13.78
CA ARG A 766 11.06 -2.31 15.03
C ARG A 766 9.97 -1.34 15.47
N MET A 767 8.85 -1.85 15.99
CA MET A 767 7.73 -0.99 16.41
C MET A 767 8.11 0.06 17.46
N ASP A 768 9.10 -0.23 18.32
CA ASP A 768 9.59 0.69 19.37
C ASP A 768 10.38 1.89 18.82
N GLU A 769 10.80 1.86 17.56
CA GLU A 769 11.45 2.97 16.89
C GLU A 769 10.45 3.95 16.24
N GLN A 770 9.16 3.64 16.26
CA GLN A 770 8.11 4.51 15.74
C GLN A 770 7.67 5.54 16.78
N ASP A 771 7.95 6.82 16.51
CA ASP A 771 7.25 7.90 17.20
C ASP A 771 5.83 8.02 16.62
N LEU A 772 4.88 7.25 17.17
CA LEU A 772 3.45 7.31 16.83
C LEU A 772 2.73 8.56 17.39
N THR A 773 3.47 9.52 17.95
CA THR A 773 2.92 10.79 18.44
C THR A 773 2.67 11.73 17.25
N GLY A 774 1.53 11.54 16.59
CA GLY A 774 0.91 12.50 15.68
C GLY A 774 -0.04 13.42 16.40
#